data_AF-A0A956F431-F1
#
_entry.id   AF-A0A956F431-F1
#
_cell.length_a   1.000
_cell.length_b   1.000
_cell.length_c   1.000
_cell.angle_alpha   90.00
_cell.angle_beta   90.00
_cell.angle_gamma   90.00
#
_symmetry.space_group_name_H-M   'P 1'
#
loop_
_entity.id
_entity.type
_entity.pdbx_description
1 polymer ?
#
loop_
_entity_poly.entity_id
_entity_poly.type
_entity_poly.pdbx_seq_one_letter_code
_entity_poly.pdbx_strand_id
1 'polypeptide(L)'
;MKPVRGATDAPIVTWAPALLLRKRSGRSMQQFFQRIRDRITKAGEATVLWDDLSENLDPDAPDWNGEPRETRQPPQQRYYLPLAANEEQLQILHRITGERGVLVQGPPGTGKSHTIANLICHLLATQQRVLVTAQTPRALRVLQEKLPSSIRPLCISVLGSAQEDRRALEESVHGILEREGRWNQMRADQETGELERSLEALEAERALRERDLREMRESDSHAHTVADGAYVGTAKQIAERVDGERERIGWIEDPVDPSRSAPLGSDELRSLVGHLRTWTPEKERDLGLWWVSADDGVPDRTEFEKLVVNESEARDAVSYAPDQEIELLLGALSDDEIERLLDALSSVQAQYQVLCASGPAWQSNALVYALESGALRWEEVLAQSARADAALRDTARRADERLVTLPTGMDEQSVLVMARDLAAHLGAGGGLGVGPFRPGVVRRTAPVWRQAQVDGRPCSGAAEIADLIETLEARRVVARLASIWAEIAPLQAKTLASQVAEVRDRARRLRQSLNTYEAIMELQARARSLKLELGALRWSAPGEWTRLGNGLRRRLAGSKLTAATARFDALDKVLRPSGSARASHPVMDKLRAALRDRKVAEWGACLTHLSELDGQRREFDACVRAAAALADAAPILAKRLKQEAHGDTWLERALVLSEAWNHARARTWSQRLAEPGRTESLREAIKRLDGRISSVTAELASKHAWASCFKRMSQAHRRHLIAWQQAIRKLGKGTGKYAPKWRREAQQALDKCRDAIPGWVMPLHVLYSTVDPSAEMFDVIVVDEASQCGPESLPLMFLGKRIIVVGDDKQISPDAVGVNQE
;
A
#
# COMPACT_ATOMS: atom_id res chain seq x y z
N MET A 1 6.50 4.88 -92.16
CA MET A 1 6.59 3.61 -92.92
C MET A 1 6.43 3.93 -94.40
N LYS A 2 7.39 3.57 -95.25
CA LYS A 2 7.18 3.56 -96.71
C LYS A 2 6.20 2.41 -97.04
N PRO A 3 5.30 2.56 -98.02
CA PRO A 3 4.38 1.50 -98.38
C PRO A 3 5.16 0.27 -98.87
N VAL A 4 4.74 -0.90 -98.39
CA VAL A 4 5.29 -2.21 -98.74
C VAL A 4 5.02 -2.46 -100.24
N ARG A 5 6.02 -2.97 -100.96
CA ARG A 5 5.88 -3.35 -102.39
C ARG A 5 4.69 -4.30 -102.56
N GLY A 6 3.76 -3.93 -103.45
CA GLY A 6 2.54 -4.70 -103.74
C GLY A 6 1.22 -4.05 -103.28
N ALA A 7 1.25 -2.80 -102.81
CA ALA A 7 0.03 -2.06 -102.48
C ALA A 7 -0.81 -1.80 -103.75
N THR A 8 -1.99 -2.41 -103.82
CA THR A 8 -3.05 -2.09 -104.78
C THR A 8 -3.93 -0.97 -104.24
N ASP A 9 -4.54 -0.16 -105.11
CA ASP A 9 -5.44 0.95 -104.72
C ASP A 9 -6.76 0.50 -104.06
N ALA A 10 -6.96 -0.81 -103.89
CA ALA A 10 -8.08 -1.39 -103.14
C ALA A 10 -7.59 -2.10 -101.86
N PRO A 11 -8.28 -1.93 -100.72
CA PRO A 11 -7.90 -2.57 -99.46
C PRO A 11 -8.05 -4.10 -99.57
N ILE A 12 -6.97 -4.81 -99.24
CA ILE A 12 -6.95 -6.28 -99.19
C ILE A 12 -7.28 -6.71 -97.75
N VAL A 13 -8.30 -7.55 -97.60
CA VAL A 13 -8.67 -8.17 -96.32
C VAL A 13 -8.19 -9.63 -96.32
N THR A 14 -7.33 -10.00 -95.36
CA THR A 14 -6.82 -11.37 -95.20
C THR A 14 -7.01 -11.88 -93.78
N TRP A 15 -7.30 -13.18 -93.63
CA TRP A 15 -7.40 -13.86 -92.34
C TRP A 15 -6.01 -14.23 -91.77
N ALA A 16 -5.25 -13.23 -91.32
CA ALA A 16 -3.98 -13.42 -90.62
C ALA A 16 -4.00 -12.72 -89.25
N PRO A 17 -3.46 -13.33 -88.18
CA PRO A 17 -3.37 -12.68 -86.89
C PRO A 17 -2.44 -11.46 -86.97
N ALA A 18 -2.95 -10.29 -86.60
CA ALA A 18 -2.16 -9.07 -86.51
C ALA A 18 -1.63 -8.88 -85.08
N LEU A 19 -0.31 -8.90 -84.92
CA LEU A 19 0.35 -8.49 -83.67
C LEU A 19 0.36 -6.97 -83.58
N LEU A 20 -0.59 -6.41 -82.83
CA LEU A 20 -0.64 -4.99 -82.51
C LEU A 20 0.27 -4.70 -81.31
N LEU A 21 1.55 -4.43 -81.60
CA LEU A 21 2.51 -3.98 -80.60
C LEU A 21 2.21 -2.53 -80.19
N ARG A 22 1.55 -2.35 -79.06
CA ARG A 22 1.35 -1.04 -78.45
C ARG A 22 2.50 -0.75 -77.48
N LYS A 23 3.37 0.20 -77.78
CA LYS A 23 4.33 0.74 -76.79
C LYS A 23 3.55 1.18 -75.56
N ARG A 24 3.84 0.58 -74.40
CA ARG A 24 3.38 1.09 -73.10
C ARG A 24 4.02 2.46 -72.95
N SER A 25 3.22 3.53 -72.97
CA SER A 25 3.78 4.88 -72.86
C SER A 25 4.35 5.04 -71.46
N GLY A 26 5.66 5.28 -71.32
CA GLY A 26 6.30 5.67 -70.06
C GLY A 26 5.80 7.01 -69.48
N ARG A 27 4.76 7.60 -70.08
CA ARG A 27 4.09 8.83 -69.68
C ARG A 27 3.59 8.80 -68.24
N SER A 28 3.02 7.68 -67.76
CA SER A 28 2.58 7.56 -66.37
C SER A 28 3.75 7.61 -65.40
N MET A 29 4.83 6.88 -65.70
CA MET A 29 6.07 6.89 -64.93
C MET A 29 6.71 8.28 -64.92
N GLN A 30 6.87 8.91 -66.08
CA GLN A 30 7.39 10.28 -66.19
C GLN A 30 6.56 11.29 -65.38
N GLN A 31 5.23 11.21 -65.45
CA GLN A 31 4.34 12.05 -64.65
C GLN A 31 4.50 11.78 -63.15
N PHE A 32 4.69 10.52 -62.75
CA PHE A 32 4.93 10.14 -61.37
C PHE A 32 6.23 10.76 -60.83
N PHE A 33 7.34 10.60 -61.55
CA PHE A 33 8.61 11.25 -61.22
C PHE A 33 8.51 12.78 -61.19
N GLN A 34 7.77 13.37 -62.14
CA GLN A 34 7.56 14.81 -62.16
C GLN A 34 6.80 15.31 -60.93
N ARG A 35 5.80 14.55 -60.45
CA ARG A 35 5.08 14.86 -59.20
C ARG A 35 5.96 14.72 -57.97
N ILE A 36 6.79 13.66 -57.90
CA ILE A 36 7.76 13.48 -56.81
C ILE A 36 8.72 14.68 -56.78
N ARG A 37 9.33 15.00 -57.92
CA ARG A 37 10.22 16.17 -58.05
C ARG A 37 9.52 17.45 -57.60
N ASP A 38 8.30 17.68 -58.07
CA ASP A 38 7.52 18.86 -57.71
C ASP A 38 7.22 18.90 -56.19
N ARG A 39 6.98 17.76 -55.54
CA ARG A 39 6.80 17.68 -54.07
C ARG A 39 8.09 17.93 -53.30
N ILE A 40 9.20 17.32 -53.70
CA ILE A 40 10.52 17.55 -53.10
C ILE A 40 10.88 19.05 -53.23
N THR A 41 10.78 19.61 -54.44
CA THR A 41 11.22 20.99 -54.73
C THR A 41 10.30 22.07 -54.19
N LYS A 42 8.97 21.85 -54.14
CA LYS A 42 8.01 22.88 -53.72
C LYS A 42 7.54 22.73 -52.27
N ALA A 43 7.44 21.50 -51.77
CA ALA A 43 6.92 21.21 -50.42
C ALA A 43 8.02 20.79 -49.42
N GLY A 44 9.27 20.59 -49.88
CA GLY A 44 10.36 20.12 -49.02
C GLY A 44 10.13 18.71 -48.47
N GLU A 45 9.26 17.92 -49.11
CA GLU A 45 9.01 16.53 -48.75
C GLU A 45 10.21 15.68 -49.18
N ALA A 46 11.11 15.34 -48.26
CA ALA A 46 12.16 14.33 -48.43
C ALA A 46 11.87 13.12 -47.54
N THR A 47 12.31 11.93 -47.94
CA THR A 47 12.20 10.72 -47.12
C THR A 47 13.57 10.24 -46.70
N VAL A 48 13.62 9.60 -45.55
CA VAL A 48 14.89 9.11 -44.98
C VAL A 48 15.59 8.12 -45.93
N LEU A 49 14.84 7.24 -46.62
CA LEU A 49 15.40 6.33 -47.62
C LEU A 49 15.90 7.05 -48.88
N TRP A 50 15.29 8.18 -49.24
CA TRP A 50 15.69 8.99 -50.38
C TRP A 50 16.91 9.86 -50.04
N ASP A 51 17.00 10.33 -48.80
CA ASP A 51 18.15 11.05 -48.25
C ASP A 51 19.37 10.13 -48.15
N ASP A 52 19.19 8.89 -47.67
CA ASP A 52 20.22 7.84 -47.65
C ASP A 52 20.78 7.54 -49.06
N LEU A 53 20.02 7.84 -50.12
CA LEU A 53 20.45 7.70 -51.52
C LEU A 53 21.12 8.98 -52.08
N SER A 54 20.96 10.13 -51.41
CA SER A 54 21.34 11.46 -51.91
C SER A 54 22.50 12.13 -51.17
N GLU A 55 22.81 11.75 -49.92
CA GLU A 55 23.96 12.28 -49.16
C GLU A 55 25.09 11.24 -49.04
N ASN A 56 26.26 11.62 -49.56
CA ASN A 56 27.61 11.10 -49.29
C ASN A 56 27.72 9.62 -48.90
N LEU A 57 28.18 8.79 -49.85
CA LEU A 57 28.99 7.61 -49.54
C LEU A 57 30.14 8.07 -48.62
N ASP A 58 29.92 8.08 -47.32
CA ASP A 58 30.99 8.10 -46.34
C ASP A 58 31.87 6.90 -46.71
N PRO A 59 33.16 7.08 -47.07
CA PRO A 59 34.02 5.95 -47.38
C PRO A 59 34.17 4.99 -46.18
N ASP A 60 33.80 5.46 -44.98
CA ASP A 60 33.72 4.69 -43.75
C ASP A 60 32.26 4.25 -43.40
N ALA A 61 31.27 4.52 -44.26
CA ALA A 61 29.96 3.88 -44.14
C ALA A 61 30.16 2.37 -44.25
N PRO A 62 29.63 1.58 -43.30
CA PRO A 62 29.82 0.14 -43.32
C PRO A 62 29.35 -0.41 -44.66
N ASP A 63 30.28 -1.11 -45.31
CA ASP A 63 30.06 -1.77 -46.57
C ASP A 63 28.74 -2.55 -46.48
N TRP A 64 27.88 -2.43 -47.50
CA TRP A 64 26.64 -3.22 -47.60
C TRP A 64 26.95 -4.75 -47.63
N ASN A 65 28.23 -5.11 -47.67
CA ASN A 65 28.80 -6.43 -47.58
C ASN A 65 29.21 -6.77 -46.13
N GLY A 66 28.23 -7.24 -45.36
CA GLY A 66 28.38 -8.38 -44.46
C GLY A 66 29.44 -8.33 -43.35
N GLU A 67 29.08 -7.76 -42.21
CA GLU A 67 29.16 -8.46 -40.92
C GLU A 67 27.91 -8.12 -40.08
N PRO A 68 27.30 -9.09 -39.39
CA PRO A 68 26.12 -8.83 -38.57
C PRO A 68 26.50 -7.89 -37.42
N ARG A 69 26.04 -6.63 -37.47
CA ARG A 69 26.09 -5.71 -36.32
C ARG A 69 25.45 -6.42 -35.13
N GLU A 70 26.17 -6.41 -33.99
CA GLU A 70 25.76 -7.05 -32.75
C GLU A 70 24.25 -6.92 -32.52
N THR A 71 23.60 -8.07 -32.43
CA THR A 71 22.17 -8.23 -32.21
C THR A 71 21.74 -7.38 -31.01
N ARG A 72 21.14 -6.22 -31.26
CA ARG A 72 20.33 -5.54 -30.25
C ARG A 72 19.33 -6.58 -29.77
N GLN A 73 19.34 -6.87 -28.47
CA GLN A 73 18.39 -7.82 -27.88
C GLN A 73 17.00 -7.53 -28.43
N PRO A 74 16.31 -8.53 -28.99
CA PRO A 74 15.01 -8.29 -29.60
C PRO A 74 14.11 -7.66 -28.53
N PRO A 75 13.32 -6.62 -28.87
CA PRO A 75 12.20 -6.27 -28.01
C PRO A 75 11.39 -7.56 -27.76
N GLN A 76 10.84 -7.72 -26.55
CA GLN A 76 9.96 -8.85 -26.18
C GLN A 76 8.62 -8.80 -26.95
N GLN A 77 8.68 -8.69 -28.27
CA GLN A 77 7.56 -8.52 -29.16
C GLN A 77 7.27 -9.84 -29.84
N ARG A 78 6.02 -10.30 -29.70
CA ARG A 78 5.55 -11.53 -30.30
C ARG A 78 5.53 -11.41 -31.83
N TYR A 79 6.07 -12.41 -32.51
CA TYR A 79 5.97 -12.52 -33.97
C TYR A 79 4.67 -13.23 -34.37
N TYR A 80 3.99 -12.72 -35.39
CA TYR A 80 2.70 -13.25 -35.85
C TYR A 80 2.88 -14.01 -37.16
N LEU A 81 3.47 -15.20 -37.07
CA LEU A 81 3.91 -16.02 -38.21
C LEU A 81 3.02 -17.26 -38.36
N PRO A 82 2.01 -17.24 -39.24
CA PRO A 82 1.12 -18.38 -39.41
C PRO A 82 1.80 -19.60 -40.05
N LEU A 83 2.87 -19.39 -40.82
CA LEU A 83 3.63 -20.47 -41.46
C LEU A 83 4.93 -20.74 -40.71
N ALA A 84 5.41 -21.99 -40.77
CA ALA A 84 6.69 -22.36 -40.18
C ALA A 84 7.82 -21.45 -40.69
N ALA A 85 8.65 -20.98 -39.76
CA ALA A 85 9.80 -20.14 -40.02
C ALA A 85 11.06 -20.76 -39.42
N ASN A 86 12.15 -20.80 -40.18
CA ASN A 86 13.47 -21.17 -39.66
C ASN A 86 14.15 -19.96 -39.01
N GLU A 87 15.28 -20.17 -38.34
CA GLU A 87 16.04 -19.10 -37.67
C GLU A 87 16.46 -17.98 -38.64
N GLU A 88 16.88 -18.32 -39.86
CA GLU A 88 17.24 -17.35 -40.91
C GLU A 88 16.05 -16.44 -41.28
N GLN A 89 14.85 -17.00 -41.40
CA GLN A 89 13.63 -16.24 -41.69
C GLN A 89 13.21 -15.36 -40.51
N LEU A 90 13.47 -15.78 -39.28
CA LEU A 90 13.26 -14.97 -38.08
C LEU A 90 14.25 -13.80 -38.01
N GLN A 91 15.50 -13.98 -38.46
CA GLN A 91 16.47 -12.89 -38.53
C GLN A 91 16.02 -11.78 -39.49
N ILE A 92 15.34 -12.10 -40.59
CA ILE A 92 14.78 -11.10 -41.51
C ILE A 92 13.76 -10.19 -40.78
N LEU A 93 12.88 -10.78 -39.96
CA LEU A 93 11.94 -10.04 -39.12
C LEU A 93 12.64 -9.20 -38.06
N HIS A 94 13.74 -9.69 -37.50
CA HIS A 94 14.52 -8.89 -36.57
C HIS A 94 15.13 -7.67 -37.25
N ARG A 95 15.79 -7.86 -38.41
CA ARG A 95 16.44 -6.77 -39.15
C ARG A 95 15.45 -5.69 -39.58
N ILE A 96 14.26 -6.04 -40.07
CA ILE A 96 13.28 -5.02 -40.52
C ILE A 96 12.77 -4.12 -39.39
N THR A 97 12.87 -4.54 -38.13
CA THR A 97 12.47 -3.68 -37.00
C THR A 97 13.44 -2.54 -36.75
N GLY A 98 14.73 -2.73 -37.05
CA GLY A 98 15.81 -1.76 -36.77
C GLY A 98 16.50 -1.17 -38.00
N GLU A 99 16.47 -1.86 -39.14
CA GLU A 99 17.10 -1.46 -40.40
C GLU A 99 16.08 -0.84 -41.36
N ARG A 100 16.54 0.12 -42.19
CA ARG A 100 15.72 0.81 -43.19
C ARG A 100 15.59 0.01 -44.49
N GLY A 101 16.56 -0.84 -44.81
CA GLY A 101 16.58 -1.70 -45.99
C GLY A 101 17.04 -3.11 -45.65
N VAL A 102 16.34 -4.14 -46.11
CA VAL A 102 16.72 -5.55 -45.90
C VAL A 102 16.72 -6.30 -47.24
N LEU A 103 17.85 -6.92 -47.58
CA LEU A 103 17.98 -7.80 -48.74
C LEU A 103 17.73 -9.26 -48.32
N VAL A 104 16.78 -9.91 -48.97
CA VAL A 104 16.47 -11.33 -48.78
C VAL A 104 16.83 -12.09 -50.06
N GLN A 105 17.88 -12.90 -49.97
CA GLN A 105 18.39 -13.69 -51.09
C GLN A 105 18.28 -15.19 -50.77
N GLY A 106 17.96 -16.00 -51.79
CA GLY A 106 17.99 -17.45 -51.66
C GLY A 106 17.81 -18.16 -53.01
N PRO A 107 18.16 -19.44 -53.14
CA PRO A 107 17.84 -20.23 -54.33
C PRO A 107 16.32 -20.38 -54.57
N PRO A 108 15.88 -20.77 -55.78
CA PRO A 108 14.47 -21.07 -56.01
C PRO A 108 14.03 -22.27 -55.15
N GLY A 109 12.85 -22.16 -54.52
CA GLY A 109 12.30 -23.22 -53.66
C GLY A 109 12.57 -23.09 -52.16
N THR A 110 13.39 -22.14 -51.70
CA THR A 110 13.72 -21.93 -50.27
C THR A 110 12.64 -21.20 -49.45
N GLY A 111 11.41 -21.15 -49.96
CA GLY A 111 10.28 -20.59 -49.21
C GLY A 111 10.18 -19.06 -49.17
N LYS A 112 10.84 -18.32 -50.07
CA LYS A 112 10.74 -16.83 -50.14
C LYS A 112 9.31 -16.30 -50.07
N SER A 113 8.39 -16.84 -50.86
CA SER A 113 6.98 -16.41 -50.81
C SER A 113 6.29 -16.79 -49.49
N HIS A 114 6.73 -17.84 -48.79
CA HIS A 114 6.27 -18.12 -47.41
C HIS A 114 6.80 -17.07 -46.44
N THR A 115 8.07 -16.66 -46.58
CA THR A 115 8.68 -15.58 -45.80
C THR A 115 7.94 -14.27 -46.02
N ILE A 116 7.64 -13.91 -47.27
CA ILE A 116 6.87 -12.69 -47.58
C ILE A 116 5.45 -12.78 -46.99
N ALA A 117 4.78 -13.93 -47.08
CA ALA A 117 3.45 -14.10 -46.48
C ALA A 117 3.47 -13.92 -44.96
N ASN A 118 4.46 -14.50 -44.28
CA ASN A 118 4.70 -14.34 -42.85
C ASN A 118 5.00 -12.88 -42.47
N LEU A 119 5.85 -12.20 -43.25
CA LEU A 119 6.16 -10.78 -43.09
C LEU A 119 4.90 -9.92 -43.22
N ILE A 120 4.07 -10.14 -44.25
CA ILE A 120 2.81 -9.41 -44.42
C ILE A 120 1.89 -9.62 -43.22
N CYS A 121 1.73 -10.87 -42.75
CA CYS A 121 0.87 -11.15 -41.59
C CYS A 121 1.35 -10.40 -40.34
N HIS A 122 2.66 -10.42 -40.07
CA HIS A 122 3.25 -9.73 -38.94
C HIS A 122 3.16 -8.20 -39.06
N LEU A 123 3.47 -7.64 -40.21
CA LEU A 123 3.44 -6.19 -40.45
C LEU A 123 2.02 -5.63 -40.35
N LEU A 124 1.02 -6.32 -40.90
CA LEU A 124 -0.38 -5.91 -40.77
C LEU A 124 -0.88 -6.01 -39.32
N ALA A 125 -0.50 -7.07 -38.61
CA ALA A 125 -0.83 -7.25 -37.19
C ALA A 125 -0.17 -6.15 -36.31
N THR A 126 1.03 -5.70 -36.67
CA THR A 126 1.77 -4.63 -35.97
C THR A 126 1.45 -3.22 -36.47
N GLN A 127 0.24 -3.02 -37.02
CA GLN A 127 -0.30 -1.72 -37.45
C GLN A 127 0.44 -1.05 -38.63
N GLN A 128 1.34 -1.73 -39.33
CA GLN A 128 2.10 -1.14 -40.43
C GLN A 128 1.27 -1.07 -41.73
N ARG A 129 1.50 -0.02 -42.54
CA ARG A 129 0.99 0.07 -43.92
C ARG A 129 2.00 -0.55 -44.86
N VAL A 130 1.58 -1.60 -45.57
CA VAL A 130 2.47 -2.43 -46.40
C VAL A 130 2.10 -2.27 -47.87
N LEU A 131 3.09 -1.99 -48.71
CA LEU A 131 2.98 -2.13 -50.16
C LEU A 131 3.80 -3.35 -50.60
N VAL A 132 3.17 -4.26 -51.32
CA VAL A 132 3.84 -5.38 -51.97
C VAL A 132 3.80 -5.17 -53.47
N THR A 133 4.98 -5.17 -54.09
CA THR A 133 5.11 -4.92 -55.52
C THR A 133 6.10 -5.88 -56.16
N ALA A 134 5.90 -6.11 -57.46
CA ALA A 134 6.75 -6.94 -58.30
C ALA A 134 6.63 -6.45 -59.75
N GLN A 135 7.56 -6.91 -60.60
CA GLN A 135 7.51 -6.61 -62.03
C GLN A 135 6.33 -7.32 -62.72
N THR A 136 6.05 -8.56 -62.29
CA THR A 136 5.01 -9.40 -62.89
C THR A 136 3.75 -9.52 -62.02
N PRO A 137 2.53 -9.47 -62.58
CA PRO A 137 1.30 -9.75 -61.84
C PRO A 137 1.21 -11.19 -61.32
N ARG A 138 1.93 -12.14 -61.94
CA ARG A 138 1.90 -13.56 -61.60
C ARG A 138 2.51 -13.83 -60.21
N ALA A 139 3.66 -13.24 -59.90
CA ALA A 139 4.32 -13.38 -58.60
C ALA A 139 3.39 -12.96 -57.45
N LEU A 140 2.70 -11.84 -57.63
CA LEU A 140 1.77 -11.28 -56.65
C LEU A 140 0.54 -12.17 -56.42
N ARG A 141 0.05 -12.89 -57.44
CA ARG A 141 -1.06 -13.85 -57.29
C ARG A 141 -0.66 -15.05 -56.43
N VAL A 142 0.51 -15.64 -56.70
CA VAL A 142 1.04 -16.77 -55.91
C VAL A 142 1.22 -16.39 -54.45
N LEU A 143 1.65 -15.16 -54.20
CA LEU A 143 1.77 -14.64 -52.84
C LEU A 143 0.41 -14.49 -52.14
N GLN A 144 -0.61 -13.97 -52.85
CA GLN A 144 -1.96 -13.81 -52.28
C GLN A 144 -2.60 -15.15 -51.87
N GLU A 145 -2.35 -16.22 -52.62
CA GLU A 145 -2.82 -17.57 -52.30
C GLU A 145 -2.22 -18.10 -50.99
N LYS A 146 -0.99 -17.69 -50.64
CA LYS A 146 -0.30 -18.10 -49.41
C LYS A 146 -0.75 -17.33 -48.17
N LEU A 147 -1.40 -16.17 -48.34
CA LEU A 147 -1.95 -15.42 -47.21
C LEU A 147 -3.15 -16.16 -46.60
N PRO A 148 -3.35 -16.12 -45.27
CA PRO A 148 -4.57 -16.64 -44.64
C PRO A 148 -5.84 -15.96 -45.18
N SER A 149 -6.92 -16.72 -45.39
CA SER A 149 -8.20 -16.19 -45.90
C SER A 149 -8.78 -15.06 -45.05
N SER A 150 -8.45 -15.03 -43.75
CA SER A 150 -8.83 -13.99 -42.80
C SER A 150 -8.10 -12.66 -43.00
N ILE A 151 -6.89 -12.68 -43.58
CA ILE A 151 -6.03 -11.50 -43.82
C ILE A 151 -6.13 -11.03 -45.27
N ARG A 152 -6.37 -11.92 -46.23
CA ARG A 152 -6.48 -11.59 -47.67
C ARG A 152 -7.34 -10.33 -47.97
N PRO A 153 -8.53 -10.12 -47.35
CA PRO A 153 -9.35 -8.94 -47.65
C PRO A 153 -8.72 -7.60 -47.24
N LEU A 154 -7.75 -7.62 -46.31
CA LEU A 154 -6.98 -6.44 -45.90
C LEU A 154 -5.84 -6.09 -46.87
N CYS A 155 -5.52 -6.99 -47.80
CA CYS A 155 -4.51 -6.82 -48.83
C CYS A 155 -5.19 -6.53 -50.17
N ILE A 156 -5.39 -5.25 -50.47
CA ILE A 156 -6.07 -4.85 -51.69
C ILE A 156 -5.19 -5.11 -52.91
N SER A 157 -5.66 -6.00 -53.78
CA SER A 157 -5.00 -6.39 -55.04
C SER A 157 -5.41 -5.47 -56.19
N VAL A 158 -4.45 -4.74 -56.78
CA VAL A 158 -4.67 -3.90 -57.97
C VAL A 158 -3.73 -4.36 -59.08
N LEU A 159 -4.08 -5.48 -59.73
CA LEU A 159 -3.22 -6.18 -60.69
C LEU A 159 -3.35 -5.71 -62.15
N GLY A 160 -4.32 -4.84 -62.45
CA GLY A 160 -4.50 -4.27 -63.78
C GLY A 160 -5.97 -4.08 -64.17
N SER A 161 -6.23 -4.10 -65.48
CA SER A 161 -7.58 -3.89 -66.05
C SER A 161 -8.33 -5.17 -66.37
N ALA A 162 -7.82 -6.34 -65.99
CA ALA A 162 -8.48 -7.61 -66.25
C ALA A 162 -9.73 -7.76 -65.38
N GLN A 163 -10.73 -8.49 -65.89
CA GLN A 163 -12.01 -8.70 -65.19
C GLN A 163 -11.82 -9.46 -63.86
N GLU A 164 -10.84 -10.35 -63.79
CA GLU A 164 -10.46 -11.10 -62.58
C GLU A 164 -9.88 -10.19 -61.50
N ASP A 165 -8.95 -9.31 -61.85
CA ASP A 165 -8.31 -8.38 -60.91
C ASP A 165 -9.34 -7.43 -60.28
N ARG A 166 -10.36 -7.05 -61.06
CA ARG A 166 -11.46 -6.23 -60.58
C ARG A 166 -12.36 -6.96 -59.60
N ARG A 167 -12.61 -8.26 -59.79
CA ARG A 167 -13.38 -9.08 -58.85
C ARG A 167 -12.66 -9.22 -57.52
N ALA A 168 -11.36 -9.49 -57.53
CA ALA A 168 -10.55 -9.58 -56.32
C ALA A 168 -10.56 -8.27 -55.51
N LEU A 169 -10.49 -7.13 -56.20
CA LEU A 169 -10.63 -5.80 -55.60
C LEU A 169 -12.04 -5.56 -55.02
N GLU A 170 -13.09 -5.95 -55.76
CA GLU A 170 -14.49 -5.87 -55.31
C GLU A 170 -14.74 -6.72 -54.05
N GLU A 171 -14.24 -7.96 -54.02
CA GLU A 171 -14.32 -8.87 -52.88
C GLU A 171 -13.62 -8.31 -51.63
N SER A 172 -12.43 -7.74 -51.80
CA SER A 172 -11.67 -7.13 -50.70
C SER A 172 -12.40 -5.94 -50.09
N VAL A 173 -12.88 -4.99 -50.93
CA VAL A 173 -13.62 -3.81 -50.45
C VAL A 173 -14.97 -4.22 -49.84
N HIS A 174 -15.66 -5.19 -50.42
CA HIS A 174 -16.91 -5.71 -49.85
C HIS A 174 -16.67 -6.34 -48.48
N GLY A 175 -15.63 -7.17 -48.34
CA GLY A 175 -15.26 -7.79 -47.08
C GLY A 175 -14.90 -6.77 -45.99
N ILE A 176 -14.22 -5.68 -46.34
CA ILE A 176 -13.93 -4.59 -45.40
C ILE A 176 -15.21 -3.91 -44.91
N LEU A 177 -16.13 -3.55 -45.83
CA LEU A 177 -17.38 -2.88 -45.47
C LEU A 177 -18.33 -3.77 -44.65
N GLU A 178 -18.44 -5.05 -45.00
CA GLU A 178 -19.29 -6.01 -44.29
C GLU A 178 -18.78 -6.28 -42.87
N ARG A 179 -17.46 -6.35 -42.70
CA ARG A 179 -16.83 -6.63 -41.41
C ARG A 179 -16.78 -5.40 -40.52
N GLU A 180 -16.63 -4.19 -41.06
CA GLU A 180 -16.76 -2.95 -40.28
C GLU A 180 -18.16 -2.79 -39.71
N GLY A 181 -19.21 -3.04 -40.52
CA GLY A 181 -20.59 -2.91 -40.06
C GLY A 181 -20.95 -3.82 -38.87
N ARG A 182 -20.20 -4.92 -38.70
CA ARG A 182 -20.36 -5.88 -37.60
C ARG A 182 -19.25 -5.77 -36.54
N TRP A 183 -18.31 -4.85 -36.69
CA TRP A 183 -17.15 -4.77 -35.82
C TRP A 183 -17.54 -4.22 -34.45
N ASN A 184 -17.13 -4.94 -33.40
CA ASN A 184 -17.23 -4.48 -32.03
C ASN A 184 -15.83 -4.56 -31.40
N GLN A 185 -15.26 -3.40 -31.07
CA GLN A 185 -13.90 -3.31 -30.54
C GLN A 185 -13.75 -4.06 -29.22
N MET A 186 -14.71 -3.92 -28.29
CA MET A 186 -14.66 -4.58 -26.99
C MET A 186 -14.68 -6.11 -27.13
N ARG A 187 -15.52 -6.64 -28.03
CA ARG A 187 -15.55 -8.08 -28.32
C ARG A 187 -14.28 -8.56 -29.00
N ALA A 188 -13.72 -7.77 -29.92
CA ALA A 188 -12.47 -8.10 -30.57
C ALA A 188 -11.29 -8.13 -29.59
N ASP A 189 -11.22 -7.19 -28.65
CA ASP A 189 -10.18 -7.14 -27.62
C ASP A 189 -10.30 -8.35 -26.68
N GLN A 190 -11.52 -8.73 -26.27
CA GLN A 190 -11.76 -9.94 -25.47
C GLN A 190 -11.32 -11.21 -26.19
N GLU A 191 -11.77 -11.41 -27.44
CA GLU A 191 -11.41 -12.59 -28.25
C GLU A 191 -9.89 -12.64 -28.51
N THR A 192 -9.24 -11.50 -28.69
CA THR A 192 -7.77 -11.40 -28.84
C THR A 192 -7.07 -11.87 -27.56
N GLY A 193 -7.50 -11.41 -26.38
CA GLY A 193 -6.94 -11.86 -25.10
C GLY A 193 -7.22 -13.33 -24.76
N GLU A 194 -8.30 -13.91 -25.28
CA GLU A 194 -8.55 -15.36 -25.20
C GLU A 194 -7.61 -16.15 -26.13
N LEU A 195 -7.39 -15.67 -27.36
CA LEU A 195 -6.47 -16.28 -28.32
C LEU A 195 -5.01 -16.20 -27.84
N GLU A 196 -4.57 -15.10 -27.25
CA GLU A 196 -3.22 -14.95 -26.69
C GLU A 196 -2.93 -15.95 -25.57
N ARG A 197 -3.85 -16.07 -24.60
CA ARG A 197 -3.76 -17.06 -23.51
C ARG A 197 -3.78 -18.49 -24.03
N SER A 198 -4.63 -18.77 -25.03
CA SER A 198 -4.69 -20.08 -25.69
C SER A 198 -3.37 -20.42 -26.39
N LEU A 199 -2.78 -19.44 -27.09
CA LEU A 199 -1.52 -19.62 -27.80
C LEU A 199 -0.35 -19.86 -26.83
N GLU A 200 -0.26 -19.09 -25.74
CA GLU A 200 0.74 -19.30 -24.68
C GLU A 200 0.62 -20.69 -24.03
N ALA A 201 -0.61 -21.14 -23.76
CA ALA A 201 -0.84 -22.48 -23.21
C ALA A 201 -0.41 -23.57 -24.20
N LEU A 202 -0.69 -23.41 -25.50
CA LEU A 202 -0.28 -24.34 -26.54
C LEU A 202 1.24 -24.39 -26.73
N GLU A 203 1.91 -23.24 -26.72
CA GLU A 203 3.37 -23.14 -26.81
C GLU A 203 4.04 -23.77 -25.58
N ALA A 204 3.50 -23.54 -24.37
CA ALA A 204 3.98 -24.17 -23.15
C ALA A 204 3.78 -25.70 -23.17
N GLU A 205 2.62 -26.17 -23.62
CA GLU A 205 2.36 -27.61 -23.78
C GLU A 205 3.33 -28.21 -24.80
N ARG A 206 3.55 -27.55 -25.93
CA ARG A 206 4.50 -27.99 -26.96
C ARG A 206 5.92 -28.13 -26.39
N ALA A 207 6.40 -27.11 -25.68
CA ALA A 207 7.71 -27.13 -25.04
C ALA A 207 7.86 -28.27 -24.03
N LEU A 208 6.80 -28.56 -23.26
CA LEU A 208 6.77 -29.69 -22.34
C LEU A 208 6.90 -31.03 -23.09
N ARG A 209 6.11 -31.24 -24.16
CA ARG A 209 6.19 -32.48 -24.95
C ARG A 209 7.54 -32.66 -25.64
N GLU A 210 8.15 -31.57 -26.10
CA GLU A 210 9.51 -31.62 -26.66
C GLU A 210 10.56 -31.96 -25.60
N ARG A 211 10.41 -31.44 -24.37
CA ARG A 211 11.25 -31.83 -23.24
C ARG A 211 11.08 -33.31 -22.91
N ASP A 212 9.85 -33.80 -22.81
CA ASP A 212 9.57 -35.22 -22.57
C ASP A 212 10.22 -36.11 -23.65
N LEU A 213 10.11 -35.71 -24.93
CA LEU A 213 10.72 -36.43 -26.04
C LEU A 213 12.25 -36.41 -25.99
N ARG A 214 12.85 -35.32 -25.51
CA ARG A 214 14.30 -35.18 -25.32
C ARG A 214 14.76 -36.04 -24.15
N GLU A 215 14.12 -35.95 -23.00
CA GLU A 215 14.41 -36.75 -21.81
C GLU A 215 14.32 -38.25 -22.11
N MET A 216 13.34 -38.71 -22.88
CA MET A 216 13.23 -40.11 -23.28
C MET A 216 14.35 -40.58 -24.22
N ARG A 217 14.89 -39.69 -25.07
CA ARG A 217 16.02 -40.03 -25.94
C ARG A 217 17.34 -40.03 -25.15
N GLU A 218 17.45 -39.15 -24.17
CA GLU A 218 18.61 -39.06 -23.28
C GLU A 218 18.61 -40.19 -22.23
N SER A 219 17.43 -40.73 -21.89
CA SER A 219 17.29 -41.71 -20.81
C SER A 219 17.96 -43.06 -21.08
N ASP A 220 18.15 -43.41 -22.35
CA ASP A 220 18.78 -44.66 -22.75
C ASP A 220 20.32 -44.62 -22.63
N SER A 221 20.93 -43.44 -22.47
CA SER A 221 22.40 -43.27 -22.55
C SER A 221 23.06 -42.70 -21.28
N HIS A 222 22.32 -42.04 -20.38
CA HIS A 222 22.88 -41.36 -19.20
C HIS A 222 22.41 -41.96 -17.87
N ALA A 223 23.20 -41.73 -16.80
CA ALA A 223 22.84 -42.10 -15.44
C ALA A 223 21.76 -41.15 -14.90
N HIS A 224 20.67 -41.72 -14.37
CA HIS A 224 19.56 -41.02 -13.73
C HIS A 224 19.72 -41.05 -12.23
N THR A 225 19.18 -40.03 -11.59
CA THR A 225 19.03 -39.96 -10.14
C THR A 225 17.55 -39.94 -9.80
N VAL A 226 17.07 -40.97 -9.11
CA VAL A 226 15.66 -41.16 -8.75
C VAL A 226 15.54 -41.22 -7.23
N ALA A 227 14.40 -40.74 -6.72
CA ALA A 227 14.09 -40.72 -5.30
C ALA A 227 15.13 -39.94 -4.46
N ASP A 228 15.36 -38.68 -4.83
CA ASP A 228 16.23 -37.72 -4.13
C ASP A 228 17.67 -38.23 -3.89
N GLY A 229 18.21 -39.03 -4.83
CA GLY A 229 19.57 -39.58 -4.71
C GLY A 229 19.63 -41.04 -4.28
N ALA A 230 18.53 -41.65 -3.85
CA ALA A 230 18.53 -43.03 -3.34
C ALA A 230 18.90 -44.07 -4.42
N TYR A 231 18.46 -43.83 -5.66
CA TYR A 231 18.78 -44.66 -6.82
C TYR A 231 19.55 -43.84 -7.85
N VAL A 232 20.77 -44.27 -8.17
CA VAL A 232 21.61 -43.65 -9.20
C VAL A 232 22.09 -44.73 -10.17
N GLY A 233 21.93 -44.51 -11.46
CA GLY A 233 22.38 -45.43 -12.50
C GLY A 233 21.61 -45.30 -13.80
N THR A 234 21.94 -46.12 -14.79
CA THR A 234 21.13 -46.18 -16.03
C THR A 234 19.73 -46.72 -15.73
N ALA A 235 18.77 -46.47 -16.63
CA ALA A 235 17.40 -46.99 -16.47
C ALA A 235 17.37 -48.50 -16.20
N LYS A 236 18.26 -49.26 -16.84
CA LYS A 236 18.44 -50.70 -16.61
C LYS A 236 18.97 -51.03 -15.20
N GLN A 237 20.01 -50.33 -14.74
CA GLN A 237 20.60 -50.55 -13.42
C GLN A 237 19.62 -50.22 -12.28
N ILE A 238 18.84 -49.15 -12.45
CA ILE A 238 17.81 -48.78 -11.47
C ILE A 238 16.72 -49.85 -11.42
N ALA A 239 16.27 -50.36 -12.57
CA ALA A 239 15.27 -51.43 -12.64
C ALA A 239 15.74 -52.73 -11.93
N GLU A 240 16.99 -53.15 -12.16
CA GLU A 240 17.60 -54.32 -11.52
C GLU A 240 17.68 -54.16 -10.00
N ARG A 241 18.08 -52.98 -9.51
CA ARG A 241 18.18 -52.70 -8.07
C ARG A 241 16.81 -52.65 -7.39
N VAL A 242 15.81 -52.05 -8.04
CA VAL A 242 14.44 -52.03 -7.53
C VAL A 242 13.89 -53.46 -7.38
N ASP A 243 14.14 -54.35 -8.34
CA ASP A 243 13.65 -55.73 -8.23
C ASP A 243 14.37 -56.51 -7.11
N GLY A 244 15.69 -56.33 -6.97
CA GLY A 244 16.49 -57.00 -5.93
C GLY A 244 16.16 -56.58 -4.49
N GLU A 245 15.65 -55.36 -4.27
CA GLU A 245 15.30 -54.85 -2.93
C GLU A 245 13.83 -55.12 -2.53
N ARG A 246 13.03 -55.75 -3.41
CA ARG A 246 11.57 -55.90 -3.27
C ARG A 246 11.14 -56.66 -2.01
N GLU A 247 11.86 -57.73 -1.63
CA GLU A 247 11.48 -58.54 -0.46
C GLU A 247 11.67 -57.80 0.88
N ARG A 248 12.66 -56.89 0.96
CA ARG A 248 13.01 -56.17 2.18
C ARG A 248 12.16 -54.90 2.38
N ILE A 249 12.00 -54.11 1.31
CA ILE A 249 11.42 -52.76 1.39
C ILE A 249 10.28 -52.52 0.38
N GLY A 250 9.92 -53.51 -0.43
CA GLY A 250 8.87 -53.41 -1.46
C GLY A 250 7.43 -53.62 -0.96
N TRP A 251 7.16 -53.38 0.32
CA TRP A 251 5.84 -53.59 0.94
C TRP A 251 4.84 -52.46 0.67
N ILE A 252 5.28 -51.32 0.10
CA ILE A 252 4.40 -50.26 -0.41
C ILE A 252 3.95 -50.65 -1.83
N GLU A 253 2.66 -50.89 -1.99
CA GLU A 253 2.07 -51.36 -3.27
C GLU A 253 1.52 -50.21 -4.12
N ASP A 254 1.29 -49.04 -3.52
CA ASP A 254 0.78 -47.87 -4.23
C ASP A 254 1.74 -47.40 -5.35
N PRO A 255 1.19 -46.93 -6.50
CA PRO A 255 1.98 -46.23 -7.50
C PRO A 255 2.30 -44.83 -7.00
N VAL A 256 3.55 -44.63 -6.56
CA VAL A 256 4.01 -43.36 -5.98
C VAL A 256 4.66 -42.51 -7.06
N ASP A 257 4.25 -41.24 -7.16
CA ASP A 257 4.88 -40.33 -8.12
C ASP A 257 6.39 -40.16 -7.81
N PRO A 258 7.30 -40.33 -8.79
CA PRO A 258 8.73 -40.19 -8.58
C PRO A 258 9.16 -38.84 -7.98
N SER A 259 8.40 -37.76 -8.16
CA SER A 259 8.72 -36.45 -7.57
C SER A 259 8.10 -36.22 -6.19
N ARG A 260 7.22 -37.12 -5.70
CA ARG A 260 6.50 -36.94 -4.44
C ARG A 260 7.27 -37.53 -3.27
N SER A 261 7.70 -36.68 -2.34
CA SER A 261 8.33 -37.10 -1.09
C SER A 261 7.38 -37.90 -0.20
N ALA A 262 7.93 -38.62 0.79
CA ALA A 262 7.12 -39.34 1.76
C ALA A 262 6.20 -38.36 2.51
N PRO A 263 4.89 -38.66 2.64
CA PRO A 263 3.94 -37.77 3.33
C PRO A 263 4.16 -37.76 4.84
N LEU A 264 4.86 -38.77 5.37
CA LEU A 264 5.11 -38.98 6.79
C LEU A 264 6.56 -39.40 7.04
N GLY A 265 7.12 -38.97 8.16
CA GLY A 265 8.36 -39.51 8.72
C GLY A 265 8.16 -40.80 9.52
N SER A 266 9.27 -41.48 9.86
CA SER A 266 9.25 -42.70 10.66
C SER A 266 8.59 -42.52 12.04
N ASP A 267 8.88 -41.41 12.73
CA ASP A 267 8.31 -41.12 14.05
C ASP A 267 6.84 -40.73 13.98
N GLU A 268 6.40 -40.09 12.89
CA GLU A 268 5.00 -39.77 12.64
C GLU A 268 4.19 -41.03 12.35
N LEU A 269 4.73 -41.97 11.56
CA LEU A 269 4.08 -43.26 11.34
C LEU A 269 4.03 -44.09 12.62
N ARG A 270 5.09 -44.09 13.44
CA ARG A 270 5.09 -44.76 14.76
C ARG A 270 4.04 -44.17 15.68
N SER A 271 3.95 -42.84 15.74
CA SER A 271 2.93 -42.13 16.51
C SER A 271 1.54 -42.49 16.02
N LEU A 272 1.31 -42.48 14.70
CA LEU A 272 0.03 -42.85 14.09
C LEU A 272 -0.38 -44.29 14.46
N VAL A 273 0.54 -45.26 14.39
CA VAL A 273 0.30 -46.66 14.80
C VAL A 273 -0.03 -46.75 16.29
N GLY A 274 0.71 -46.07 17.16
CA GLY A 274 0.46 -46.06 18.61
C GLY A 274 -0.91 -45.48 18.96
N HIS A 275 -1.33 -44.44 18.26
CA HIS A 275 -2.64 -43.80 18.44
C HIS A 275 -3.77 -44.69 17.93
N LEU A 276 -3.64 -45.29 16.73
CA LEU A 276 -4.63 -46.23 16.19
C LEU A 276 -4.86 -47.46 17.07
N ARG A 277 -3.89 -47.83 17.91
CA ARG A 277 -4.00 -48.92 18.90
C ARG A 277 -4.70 -48.52 20.22
N THR A 278 -4.70 -47.23 20.56
CA THR A 278 -5.16 -46.73 21.87
C THR A 278 -6.49 -45.96 21.80
N TRP A 279 -7.00 -45.69 20.60
CA TRP A 279 -8.25 -44.95 20.40
C TRP A 279 -9.49 -45.77 20.74
N THR A 280 -10.31 -45.23 21.65
CA THR A 280 -11.70 -45.65 21.85
C THR A 280 -12.65 -44.63 21.19
N PRO A 281 -13.80 -45.07 20.62
CA PRO A 281 -14.81 -44.16 20.07
C PRO A 281 -15.38 -43.13 21.07
N GLU A 282 -15.16 -43.36 22.36
CA GLU A 282 -15.52 -42.44 23.44
C GLU A 282 -14.55 -41.26 23.51
N LYS A 283 -13.24 -41.51 23.45
CA LYS A 283 -12.21 -40.46 23.48
C LYS A 283 -12.28 -39.54 22.25
N GLU A 284 -12.64 -40.09 21.09
CA GLU A 284 -12.87 -39.29 19.87
C GLU A 284 -14.09 -38.36 20.01
N ARG A 285 -15.18 -38.85 20.62
CA ARG A 285 -16.35 -38.02 20.92
C ARG A 285 -16.01 -36.90 21.91
N ASP A 286 -15.29 -37.23 22.99
CA ASP A 286 -14.90 -36.26 24.01
C ASP A 286 -13.99 -35.17 23.45
N LEU A 287 -12.98 -35.53 22.64
CA LEU A 287 -12.10 -34.57 21.98
C LEU A 287 -12.80 -33.76 20.88
N GLY A 288 -13.99 -34.17 20.43
CA GLY A 288 -14.85 -33.43 19.53
C GLY A 288 -15.75 -32.38 20.21
N LEU A 289 -15.88 -32.40 21.54
CA LEU A 289 -16.70 -31.46 22.31
C LEU A 289 -16.05 -30.07 22.39
N TRP A 290 -16.83 -29.00 22.56
CA TRP A 290 -16.29 -27.65 22.66
C TRP A 290 -15.80 -27.30 24.07
N TRP A 291 -14.67 -26.59 24.16
CA TRP A 291 -14.15 -25.94 25.37
C TRP A 291 -13.34 -24.71 25.00
N VAL A 292 -13.08 -23.83 25.97
CA VAL A 292 -12.22 -22.66 25.83
C VAL A 292 -10.74 -23.05 25.94
N SER A 293 -9.89 -22.47 25.10
CA SER A 293 -8.44 -22.60 25.21
C SER A 293 -7.84 -21.43 25.99
N ALA A 294 -6.59 -21.58 26.41
CA ALA A 294 -5.83 -20.52 27.09
C ALA A 294 -5.75 -19.23 26.25
N ASP A 295 -5.78 -19.36 24.92
CA ASP A 295 -5.70 -18.23 23.98
C ASP A 295 -7.01 -17.41 23.90
N ASP A 296 -8.12 -17.91 24.46
CA ASP A 296 -9.43 -17.24 24.43
C ASP A 296 -9.56 -16.10 25.47
N GLY A 297 -8.45 -15.66 26.06
CA GLY A 297 -8.43 -14.59 27.06
C GLY A 297 -8.97 -15.00 28.43
N VAL A 298 -8.90 -16.30 28.74
CA VAL A 298 -9.31 -16.86 30.03
C VAL A 298 -8.18 -16.63 31.04
N PRO A 299 -8.43 -15.92 32.16
CA PRO A 299 -7.38 -15.58 33.11
C PRO A 299 -6.81 -16.83 33.77
N ASP A 300 -5.51 -16.84 34.00
CA ASP A 300 -4.87 -17.91 34.75
C ASP A 300 -5.33 -17.90 36.23
N ARG A 301 -4.85 -18.87 37.02
CA ARG A 301 -5.23 -18.97 38.44
C ARG A 301 -4.90 -17.69 39.22
N THR A 302 -3.74 -17.09 38.98
CA THR A 302 -3.25 -15.92 39.72
C THR A 302 -3.96 -14.64 39.28
N GLU A 303 -4.24 -14.51 37.99
CA GLU A 303 -5.03 -13.41 37.44
C GLU A 303 -6.48 -13.47 37.94
N PHE A 304 -7.07 -14.66 37.98
CA PHE A 304 -8.41 -14.86 38.52
C PHE A 304 -8.47 -14.53 40.02
N GLU A 305 -7.47 -14.94 40.79
CA GLU A 305 -7.35 -14.58 42.21
C GLU A 305 -7.32 -13.06 42.41
N LYS A 306 -6.53 -12.33 41.63
CA LYS A 306 -6.50 -10.87 41.65
C LYS A 306 -7.87 -10.25 41.34
N LEU A 307 -8.61 -10.80 40.37
CA LEU A 307 -9.95 -10.30 40.04
C LEU A 307 -10.93 -10.48 41.21
N VAL A 308 -10.90 -11.65 41.88
CA VAL A 308 -11.75 -11.93 43.04
C VAL A 308 -11.41 -11.00 44.19
N VAL A 309 -10.12 -10.82 44.50
CA VAL A 309 -9.65 -9.92 45.57
C VAL A 309 -10.06 -8.48 45.29
N ASN A 310 -9.81 -7.97 44.08
CA ASN A 310 -10.17 -6.60 43.70
C ASN A 310 -11.69 -6.34 43.79
N GLU A 311 -12.52 -7.32 43.41
CA GLU A 311 -13.97 -7.22 43.55
C GLU A 311 -14.40 -7.20 45.02
N SER A 312 -13.82 -8.04 45.87
CA SER A 312 -14.11 -8.04 47.31
C SER A 312 -13.69 -6.73 47.98
N GLU A 313 -12.49 -6.22 47.69
CA GLU A 313 -11.99 -4.97 48.25
C GLU A 313 -12.85 -3.78 47.81
N ALA A 314 -13.24 -3.73 46.52
CA ALA A 314 -14.14 -2.69 46.03
C ALA A 314 -15.53 -2.78 46.67
N ARG A 315 -16.06 -3.99 46.87
CA ARG A 315 -17.35 -4.23 47.52
C ARG A 315 -17.34 -3.79 48.98
N ASP A 316 -16.30 -4.15 49.72
CA ASP A 316 -16.11 -3.75 51.11
C ASP A 316 -15.99 -2.23 51.21
N ALA A 317 -15.22 -1.61 50.31
CA ALA A 317 -15.06 -0.15 50.26
C ALA A 317 -16.39 0.59 49.98
N VAL A 318 -17.29 0.03 49.16
CA VAL A 318 -18.65 0.58 48.95
C VAL A 318 -19.51 0.44 50.21
N SER A 319 -19.40 -0.69 50.93
CA SER A 319 -20.21 -0.98 52.12
C SER A 319 -19.90 -0.08 53.32
N TYR A 320 -18.67 0.43 53.43
CA TYR A 320 -18.21 1.20 54.59
C TYR A 320 -18.52 2.71 54.54
N ALA A 321 -18.97 3.27 53.41
CA ALA A 321 -19.18 4.71 53.24
C ALA A 321 -20.69 5.07 53.27
N PRO A 322 -21.20 5.83 54.27
CA PRO A 322 -22.64 5.94 54.53
C PRO A 322 -23.44 6.95 53.67
N ASP A 323 -22.81 7.93 53.01
CA ASP A 323 -23.54 9.04 52.36
C ASP A 323 -23.89 8.77 50.88
N GLN A 324 -25.13 8.39 50.61
CA GLN A 324 -25.69 8.21 49.25
C GLN A 324 -26.01 9.53 48.54
N GLU A 325 -26.34 10.60 49.27
CA GLU A 325 -26.82 11.85 48.65
C GLU A 325 -25.75 12.57 47.82
N ILE A 326 -24.49 12.54 48.28
CA ILE A 326 -23.35 13.14 47.57
C ILE A 326 -22.96 12.27 46.37
N GLU A 327 -23.16 10.95 46.44
CA GLU A 327 -22.85 10.02 45.35
C GLU A 327 -23.63 10.34 44.06
N LEU A 328 -24.93 10.68 44.17
CA LEU A 328 -25.75 11.04 43.00
C LEU A 328 -25.27 12.32 42.29
N LEU A 329 -24.73 13.27 43.04
CA LEU A 329 -24.19 14.53 42.49
C LEU A 329 -22.86 14.34 41.75
N LEU A 330 -22.15 13.24 42.02
CA LEU A 330 -20.82 12.92 41.46
C LEU A 330 -20.91 11.99 40.23
N GLY A 331 -22.11 11.65 39.76
CA GLY A 331 -22.33 10.66 38.71
C GLY A 331 -21.56 10.91 37.41
N ALA A 332 -21.36 12.18 37.04
CA ALA A 332 -20.77 12.59 35.76
C ALA A 332 -19.24 12.73 35.77
N LEU A 333 -18.56 12.55 36.90
CA LEU A 333 -17.11 12.70 37.02
C LEU A 333 -16.37 11.41 36.63
N SER A 334 -15.17 11.58 36.10
CA SER A 334 -14.20 10.49 35.93
C SER A 334 -13.50 10.14 37.25
N ASP A 335 -13.00 8.91 37.33
CA ASP A 335 -12.27 8.42 38.51
C ASP A 335 -11.02 9.29 38.81
N ASP A 336 -10.30 9.75 37.78
CA ASP A 336 -9.15 10.67 37.91
C ASP A 336 -9.55 12.04 38.49
N GLU A 337 -10.73 12.56 38.12
CA GLU A 337 -11.24 13.82 38.69
C GLU A 337 -11.60 13.64 40.16
N ILE A 338 -12.18 12.50 40.53
CA ILE A 338 -12.52 12.15 41.90
C ILE A 338 -11.27 12.01 42.76
N GLU A 339 -10.24 11.30 42.29
CA GLU A 339 -8.97 11.13 43.01
C GLU A 339 -8.29 12.49 43.25
N ARG A 340 -8.24 13.36 42.24
CA ARG A 340 -7.66 14.70 42.38
C ARG A 340 -8.44 15.61 43.34
N LEU A 341 -9.76 15.45 43.43
CA LEU A 341 -10.59 16.14 44.43
C LEU A 341 -10.35 15.60 45.83
N LEU A 342 -10.21 14.28 45.98
CA LEU A 342 -9.87 13.62 47.25
C LEU A 342 -8.52 14.07 47.79
N ASP A 343 -7.51 14.21 46.93
CA ASP A 343 -6.17 14.69 47.33
C ASP A 343 -6.22 16.13 47.83
N ALA A 344 -6.90 17.01 47.07
CA ALA A 344 -7.06 18.41 47.46
C ALA A 344 -7.83 18.55 48.78
N LEU A 345 -8.92 17.79 48.94
CA LEU A 345 -9.71 17.74 50.17
C LEU A 345 -8.90 17.21 51.37
N SER A 346 -8.11 16.16 51.16
CA SER A 346 -7.26 15.57 52.21
C SER A 346 -6.17 16.55 52.65
N SER A 347 -5.60 17.32 51.71
CA SER A 347 -4.66 18.40 52.00
C SER A 347 -5.29 19.50 52.86
N VAL A 348 -6.50 19.95 52.50
CA VAL A 348 -7.27 20.93 53.30
C VAL A 348 -7.56 20.40 54.70
N GLN A 349 -8.01 19.15 54.82
CA GLN A 349 -8.29 18.51 56.11
C GLN A 349 -7.03 18.43 56.98
N ALA A 350 -5.88 18.06 56.40
CA ALA A 350 -4.61 18.02 57.12
C ALA A 350 -4.17 19.40 57.61
N GLN A 351 -4.27 20.43 56.76
CA GLN A 351 -3.97 21.81 57.17
C GLN A 351 -4.87 22.29 58.30
N TYR A 352 -6.18 22.01 58.21
CA TYR A 352 -7.14 22.35 59.27
C TYR A 352 -6.85 21.62 60.58
N GLN A 353 -6.51 20.33 60.52
CA GLN A 353 -6.11 19.58 61.71
C GLN A 353 -4.88 20.18 62.40
N VAL A 354 -3.89 20.63 61.62
CA VAL A 354 -2.71 21.33 62.17
C VAL A 354 -3.11 22.64 62.85
N LEU A 355 -4.02 23.43 62.25
CA LEU A 355 -4.53 24.67 62.85
C LEU A 355 -5.24 24.40 64.20
N CYS A 356 -6.06 23.35 64.27
CA CYS A 356 -6.81 22.99 65.48
C CYS A 356 -5.93 22.37 66.56
N ALA A 357 -4.92 21.57 66.19
CA ALA A 357 -4.06 20.87 67.16
C ALA A 357 -2.98 21.78 67.77
N SER A 358 -2.46 22.74 67.00
CA SER A 358 -1.28 23.53 67.38
C SER A 358 -1.55 25.03 67.56
N GLY A 359 -2.79 25.47 67.31
CA GLY A 359 -3.18 26.88 67.29
C GLY A 359 -4.02 27.32 68.49
N PRO A 360 -3.94 28.60 68.91
CA PRO A 360 -4.91 29.18 69.83
C PRO A 360 -6.30 29.27 69.18
N ALA A 361 -7.37 29.25 69.99
CA ALA A 361 -8.76 29.19 69.51
C ALA A 361 -9.15 30.29 68.50
N TRP A 362 -8.55 31.48 68.60
CA TRP A 362 -8.81 32.56 67.65
C TRP A 362 -8.30 32.24 66.23
N GLN A 363 -7.29 31.37 66.09
CA GLN A 363 -6.67 31.03 64.80
C GLN A 363 -7.62 30.23 63.90
N SER A 364 -8.29 29.22 64.46
CA SER A 364 -9.33 28.45 63.75
C SER A 364 -10.58 29.30 63.51
N ASN A 365 -10.95 30.16 64.46
CA ASN A 365 -12.08 31.08 64.28
C ASN A 365 -11.84 32.07 63.14
N ALA A 366 -10.60 32.58 62.99
CA ALA A 366 -10.26 33.47 61.88
C ALA A 366 -10.49 32.82 60.50
N LEU A 367 -10.18 31.53 60.36
CA LEU A 367 -10.49 30.76 59.15
C LEU A 367 -12.00 30.63 58.93
N VAL A 368 -12.77 30.26 59.97
CA VAL A 368 -14.23 30.15 59.90
C VAL A 368 -14.87 31.48 59.49
N TYR A 369 -14.48 32.58 60.12
CA TYR A 369 -14.96 33.91 59.77
C TYR A 369 -14.57 34.33 58.35
N ALA A 370 -13.35 33.99 57.90
CA ALA A 370 -12.93 34.28 56.53
C ALA A 370 -13.79 33.51 55.51
N LEU A 371 -14.18 32.27 55.81
CA LEU A 371 -15.07 31.47 54.96
C LEU A 371 -16.51 32.01 54.91
N GLU A 372 -17.00 32.60 56.00
CA GLU A 372 -18.36 33.13 56.07
C GLU A 372 -18.50 34.56 55.54
N SER A 373 -17.52 35.42 55.80
CA SER A 373 -17.60 36.87 55.58
C SER A 373 -16.49 37.43 54.68
N GLY A 374 -15.57 36.59 54.20
CA GLY A 374 -14.44 36.98 53.36
C GLY A 374 -13.15 37.28 54.13
N ALA A 375 -12.00 37.16 53.43
CA ALA A 375 -10.67 37.28 54.02
C ALA A 375 -10.12 38.72 54.12
N LEU A 376 -10.76 39.71 53.48
CA LEU A 376 -10.22 41.07 53.32
C LEU A 376 -9.84 41.74 54.65
N ARG A 377 -10.68 41.59 55.69
CA ARG A 377 -10.39 42.12 57.04
C ARG A 377 -9.12 41.52 57.62
N TRP A 378 -8.94 40.22 57.46
CA TRP A 378 -7.81 39.46 58.01
C TRP A 378 -6.52 39.74 57.24
N GLU A 379 -6.60 39.92 55.93
CA GLU A 379 -5.49 40.38 55.10
C GLU A 379 -4.99 41.75 55.53
N GLU A 380 -5.89 42.69 55.83
CA GLU A 380 -5.51 44.02 56.31
C GLU A 380 -4.87 43.96 57.71
N VAL A 381 -5.42 43.16 58.64
CA VAL A 381 -4.80 42.92 59.96
C VAL A 381 -3.39 42.36 59.81
N LEU A 382 -3.20 41.42 58.89
CA LEU A 382 -1.90 40.82 58.61
C LEU A 382 -0.92 41.83 58.00
N ALA A 383 -1.37 42.64 57.05
CA ALA A 383 -0.57 43.69 56.41
C ALA A 383 -0.13 44.77 57.43
N GLN A 384 -1.04 45.21 58.30
CA GLN A 384 -0.73 46.17 59.35
C GLN A 384 0.24 45.59 60.39
N SER A 385 0.06 44.33 60.77
CA SER A 385 0.97 43.61 61.68
C SER A 385 2.37 43.48 61.09
N ALA A 386 2.49 43.15 59.80
CA ALA A 386 3.77 43.03 59.11
C ALA A 386 4.51 44.39 58.99
N ARG A 387 3.79 45.47 58.65
CA ARG A 387 4.37 46.83 58.58
C ARG A 387 4.90 47.28 59.94
N ALA A 388 4.16 47.01 61.00
CA ALA A 388 4.56 47.41 62.34
C ALA A 388 5.70 46.53 62.89
N ASP A 389 5.72 45.22 62.60
CA ASP A 389 6.88 44.36 62.90
C ASP A 389 8.16 44.89 62.25
N ALA A 390 8.08 45.28 60.98
CA ALA A 390 9.21 45.85 60.25
C ALA A 390 9.69 47.18 60.87
N ALA A 391 8.76 48.06 61.26
CA ALA A 391 9.09 49.35 61.86
C ALA A 391 9.70 49.23 63.28
N LEU A 392 9.35 48.18 64.02
CA LEU A 392 9.70 48.03 65.43
C LEU A 392 10.81 47.03 65.73
N ARG A 393 11.28 46.31 64.71
CA ARG A 393 12.15 45.13 64.86
C ARG A 393 13.36 45.36 65.77
N ASP A 394 14.06 46.48 65.60
CA ASP A 394 15.27 46.82 66.35
C ASP A 394 15.02 47.90 67.42
N THR A 395 13.98 48.71 67.26
CA THR A 395 13.67 49.86 68.12
C THR A 395 12.96 49.44 69.40
N ALA A 396 12.10 48.41 69.36
CA ALA A 396 11.32 47.98 70.52
C ALA A 396 12.18 47.46 71.68
N ARG A 397 13.27 46.75 71.39
CA ARG A 397 14.19 46.26 72.44
C ARG A 397 14.93 47.40 73.12
N ARG A 398 15.45 48.34 72.35
CA ARG A 398 16.12 49.54 72.90
C ARG A 398 15.15 50.39 73.71
N ALA A 399 13.91 50.53 73.25
CA ALA A 399 12.86 51.25 73.96
C ALA A 399 12.47 50.61 75.31
N ASP A 400 12.51 49.27 75.42
CA ASP A 400 12.26 48.56 76.69
C ASP A 400 13.39 48.72 77.71
N GLU A 401 14.64 48.82 77.26
CA GLU A 401 15.83 48.97 78.12
C GLU A 401 15.93 50.38 78.75
N ARG A 402 15.19 51.36 78.22
CA ARG A 402 15.20 52.77 78.65
C ARG A 402 14.09 53.09 79.65
N LEU A 403 14.44 53.74 80.76
CA LEU A 403 13.48 54.27 81.73
C LEU A 403 13.07 55.70 81.38
N VAL A 404 11.86 55.89 80.85
CA VAL A 404 11.31 57.20 80.48
C VAL A 404 10.34 57.74 81.53
N THR A 405 10.64 58.91 82.09
CA THR A 405 9.74 59.69 82.97
C THR A 405 9.11 60.84 82.19
N LEU A 406 7.77 60.95 82.23
CA LEU A 406 7.03 62.00 81.53
C LEU A 406 6.82 63.25 82.39
N PRO A 407 6.66 64.44 81.78
CA PRO A 407 6.24 65.65 82.47
C PRO A 407 4.88 65.47 83.16
N THR A 408 4.74 66.01 84.37
CA THR A 408 3.49 65.94 85.15
C THR A 408 2.33 66.61 84.42
N GLY A 409 1.22 65.88 84.25
CA GLY A 409 -0.01 66.39 83.65
C GLY A 409 -0.05 66.40 82.12
N MET A 410 0.87 65.71 81.44
CA MET A 410 0.91 65.64 79.96
C MET A 410 0.78 64.20 79.46
N ASP A 411 0.07 64.01 78.35
CA ASP A 411 -0.01 62.72 77.66
C ASP A 411 1.21 62.47 76.75
N GLU A 412 1.48 61.19 76.46
CA GLU A 412 2.63 60.77 75.65
C GLU A 412 2.66 61.41 74.25
N GLN A 413 1.51 61.68 73.64
CA GLN A 413 1.46 62.22 72.28
C GLN A 413 1.79 63.72 72.25
N SER A 414 1.29 64.48 73.22
CA SER A 414 1.70 65.88 73.41
C SER A 414 3.19 65.99 73.69
N VAL A 415 3.74 65.09 74.52
CA VAL A 415 5.18 65.04 74.82
C VAL A 415 5.98 64.67 73.57
N LEU A 416 5.54 63.69 72.77
CA LEU A 416 6.21 63.30 71.53
C LEU A 416 6.26 64.44 70.51
N VAL A 417 5.17 65.20 70.35
CA VAL A 417 5.13 66.36 69.45
C VAL A 417 6.13 67.44 69.92
N MET A 418 6.12 67.75 71.22
CA MET A 418 7.05 68.72 71.80
C MET A 418 8.51 68.26 71.77
N ALA A 419 8.76 66.96 71.96
CA ALA A 419 10.08 66.36 71.85
C ALA A 419 10.61 66.46 70.41
N ARG A 420 9.77 66.20 69.41
CA ARG A 420 10.12 66.38 67.99
C ARG A 420 10.41 67.84 67.64
N ASP A 421 9.58 68.77 68.11
CA ASP A 421 9.81 70.21 67.92
C ASP A 421 11.15 70.65 68.54
N LEU A 422 11.46 70.16 69.74
CA LEU A 422 12.72 70.47 70.41
C LEU A 422 13.92 69.79 69.74
N ALA A 423 13.80 68.54 69.31
CA ALA A 423 14.82 67.83 68.55
C ALA A 423 15.15 68.56 67.24
N ALA A 424 14.12 69.03 66.52
CA ALA A 424 14.29 69.82 65.31
C ALA A 424 15.04 71.13 65.57
N HIS A 425 14.73 71.83 66.67
CA HIS A 425 15.42 73.06 67.06
C HIS A 425 16.89 72.83 67.42
N LEU A 426 17.19 71.79 68.21
CA LEU A 426 18.57 71.43 68.61
C LEU A 426 19.37 70.93 67.41
N GLY A 427 18.76 70.14 66.52
CA GLY A 427 19.38 69.65 65.28
C GLY A 427 19.71 70.79 64.30
N ALA A 428 18.98 71.90 64.34
CA ALA A 428 19.28 73.11 63.58
C ALA A 428 20.37 74.00 64.22
N GLY A 429 21.03 73.53 65.29
CA GLY A 429 22.13 74.23 65.97
C GLY A 429 21.70 75.19 67.10
N GLY A 430 20.41 75.24 67.45
CA GLY A 430 19.90 76.09 68.53
C GLY A 430 20.11 75.49 69.93
N GLY A 431 20.64 76.27 70.88
CA GLY A 431 20.81 75.81 72.27
C GLY A 431 19.62 76.07 73.18
N LEU A 432 19.62 75.50 74.39
CA LEU A 432 18.52 75.69 75.38
C LEU A 432 18.40 77.12 75.93
N GLY A 433 19.42 77.97 75.76
CA GLY A 433 19.46 79.37 76.20
C GLY A 433 19.44 79.57 77.72
N VAL A 434 19.82 80.78 78.16
CA VAL A 434 19.98 81.14 79.59
C VAL A 434 18.97 82.22 79.99
N GLY A 435 18.28 82.01 81.11
CA GLY A 435 17.39 83.02 81.72
C GLY A 435 16.30 83.57 80.77
N PRO A 436 16.04 84.90 80.76
CA PRO A 436 14.99 85.51 79.94
C PRO A 436 15.28 85.48 78.42
N PHE A 437 16.44 85.04 77.96
CA PHE A 437 16.79 85.00 76.54
C PHE A 437 16.49 83.67 75.83
N ARG A 438 15.73 82.75 76.46
CA ARG A 438 15.38 81.44 75.86
C ARG A 438 14.48 81.56 74.62
N PRO A 439 14.77 80.85 73.50
CA PRO A 439 13.93 80.83 72.30
C PRO A 439 12.49 80.38 72.56
N GLY A 440 11.54 80.86 71.75
CA GLY A 440 10.11 80.57 71.90
C GLY A 440 9.76 79.07 71.88
N VAL A 441 10.40 78.29 71.01
CA VAL A 441 10.24 76.82 70.94
C VAL A 441 10.72 76.19 72.24
N VAL A 442 11.89 76.56 72.75
CA VAL A 442 12.45 76.04 74.01
C VAL A 442 11.60 76.44 75.22
N ARG A 443 10.96 77.62 75.20
CA ARG A 443 10.00 78.01 76.24
C ARG A 443 8.73 77.16 76.20
N ARG A 444 8.19 76.86 75.02
CA ARG A 444 7.00 76.03 74.83
C ARG A 444 7.24 74.58 75.21
N THR A 445 8.41 74.04 74.85
CA THR A 445 8.82 72.66 75.16
C THR A 445 9.50 72.54 76.52
N ALA A 446 9.43 73.59 77.36
CA ALA A 446 9.97 73.61 78.72
C ALA A 446 9.60 72.39 79.57
N PRO A 447 8.36 71.84 79.50
CA PRO A 447 8.04 70.61 80.23
C PRO A 447 8.91 69.42 79.81
N VAL A 448 9.21 69.25 78.51
CA VAL A 448 10.01 68.12 78.00
C VAL A 448 11.44 68.18 78.54
N TRP A 449 12.17 69.28 78.36
CA TRP A 449 13.58 69.31 78.77
C TRP A 449 13.81 69.60 80.26
N ARG A 450 12.80 70.10 81.00
CA ARG A 450 12.89 70.30 82.45
C ARG A 450 12.41 69.11 83.27
N GLN A 451 11.37 68.41 82.80
CA GLN A 451 10.66 67.40 83.60
C GLN A 451 10.73 66.00 82.99
N ALA A 452 10.86 65.86 81.66
CA ALA A 452 11.04 64.52 81.08
C ALA A 452 12.47 64.02 81.30
N GLN A 453 12.60 62.74 81.61
CA GLN A 453 13.89 62.09 81.85
C GLN A 453 13.99 60.77 81.09
N VAL A 454 15.19 60.44 80.62
CA VAL A 454 15.55 59.11 80.11
C VAL A 454 16.70 58.59 80.98
N ASP A 455 16.53 57.41 81.60
CA ASP A 455 17.49 56.78 82.52
C ASP A 455 17.94 57.71 83.68
N GLY A 456 16.99 58.51 84.18
CA GLY A 456 17.22 59.49 85.25
C GLY A 456 17.90 60.79 84.81
N ARG A 457 18.22 60.95 83.52
CA ARG A 457 18.83 62.17 82.97
C ARG A 457 17.77 63.09 82.36
N PRO A 458 17.78 64.40 82.65
CA PRO A 458 16.85 65.34 82.05
C PRO A 458 17.07 65.46 80.54
N CYS A 459 15.98 65.50 79.76
CA CYS A 459 15.97 65.53 78.30
C CYS A 459 16.44 66.89 77.73
N SER A 460 17.68 67.26 78.04
CA SER A 460 18.30 68.56 77.71
C SER A 460 19.32 68.46 76.57
N GLY A 461 19.79 67.25 76.24
CA GLY A 461 20.65 66.95 75.10
C GLY A 461 19.91 66.30 73.93
N ALA A 462 20.50 66.39 72.73
CA ALA A 462 19.90 65.84 71.51
C ALA A 462 19.79 64.29 71.53
N ALA A 463 20.73 63.61 72.20
CA ALA A 463 20.71 62.15 72.33
C ALA A 463 19.55 61.68 73.22
N GLU A 464 19.38 62.27 74.40
CA GLU A 464 18.29 61.94 75.32
C GLU A 464 16.91 62.23 74.72
N ILE A 465 16.79 63.30 73.91
CA ILE A 465 15.55 63.62 73.21
C ILE A 465 15.28 62.64 72.06
N ALA A 466 16.30 62.20 71.33
CA ALA A 466 16.14 61.17 70.29
C ALA A 466 15.71 59.82 70.90
N ASP A 467 16.32 59.43 72.03
CA ASP A 467 15.93 58.22 72.79
C ASP A 467 14.50 58.32 73.33
N LEU A 468 14.08 59.51 73.79
CA LEU A 468 12.70 59.79 74.19
C LEU A 468 11.72 59.63 73.01
N ILE A 469 12.05 60.19 71.84
CA ILE A 469 11.21 60.09 70.63
C ILE A 469 11.10 58.63 70.17
N GLU A 470 12.21 57.91 70.04
CA GLU A 470 12.22 56.51 69.60
C GLU A 470 11.37 55.64 70.54
N THR A 471 11.46 55.87 71.85
CA THR A 471 10.71 55.11 72.86
C THR A 471 9.21 55.43 72.80
N LEU A 472 8.83 56.71 72.67
CA LEU A 472 7.43 57.11 72.55
C LEU A 472 6.80 56.68 71.21
N GLU A 473 7.56 56.68 70.12
CA GLU A 473 7.11 56.16 68.83
C GLU A 473 6.90 54.64 68.88
N ALA A 474 7.82 53.91 69.52
CA ALA A 474 7.68 52.48 69.73
C ALA A 474 6.41 52.17 70.55
N ARG A 475 6.19 52.86 71.67
CA ARG A 475 4.96 52.74 72.48
C ARG A 475 3.71 53.02 71.67
N ARG A 476 3.71 54.07 70.85
CA ARG A 476 2.55 54.45 70.00
C ARG A 476 2.22 53.39 68.95
N VAL A 477 3.21 52.85 68.24
CA VAL A 477 2.97 51.82 67.21
C VAL A 477 2.49 50.52 67.86
N VAL A 478 3.08 50.14 68.99
CA VAL A 478 2.66 48.96 69.75
C VAL A 478 1.24 49.13 70.32
N ALA A 479 0.88 50.31 70.83
CA ALA A 479 -0.48 50.59 71.29
C ALA A 479 -1.51 50.47 70.15
N ARG A 480 -1.16 50.92 68.94
CA ARG A 480 -2.01 50.72 67.75
C ARG A 480 -2.16 49.24 67.40
N LEU A 481 -1.07 48.46 67.43
CA LEU A 481 -1.13 47.02 67.23
C LEU A 481 -1.98 46.32 68.28
N ALA A 482 -1.81 46.69 69.56
CA ALA A 482 -2.62 46.17 70.65
C ALA A 482 -4.10 46.45 70.41
N SER A 483 -4.46 47.63 69.90
CA SER A 483 -5.85 47.97 69.54
C SER A 483 -6.40 47.15 68.37
N ILE A 484 -5.61 46.90 67.32
CA ILE A 484 -6.03 46.07 66.18
C ILE A 484 -6.28 44.63 66.62
N TRP A 485 -5.39 44.10 67.46
CA TRP A 485 -5.50 42.74 67.96
C TRP A 485 -6.49 42.60 69.12
N ALA A 486 -6.86 43.67 69.84
CA ALA A 486 -7.72 43.62 71.02
C ALA A 486 -9.06 42.89 70.77
N GLU A 487 -9.67 43.10 69.60
CA GLU A 487 -10.93 42.46 69.22
C GLU A 487 -10.79 40.99 68.80
N ILE A 488 -9.58 40.55 68.45
CA ILE A 488 -9.29 39.19 67.97
C ILE A 488 -8.73 38.34 69.11
N ALA A 489 -7.67 38.85 69.73
CA ALA A 489 -7.02 38.32 70.91
C ALA A 489 -6.20 39.45 71.56
N PRO A 490 -6.46 39.88 72.80
CA PRO A 490 -5.64 40.92 73.44
C PRO A 490 -4.20 40.45 73.65
N LEU A 491 -3.21 41.32 73.43
CA LEU A 491 -1.79 41.02 73.68
C LEU A 491 -1.55 40.80 75.18
N GLN A 492 -0.75 39.79 75.52
CA GLN A 492 -0.49 39.39 76.92
C GLN A 492 0.91 39.80 77.39
N ALA A 493 1.85 39.90 76.46
CA ALA A 493 3.19 40.39 76.73
C ALA A 493 3.17 41.80 77.34
N LYS A 494 4.12 42.08 78.24
CA LYS A 494 4.17 43.36 78.98
C LYS A 494 5.16 44.37 78.42
N THR A 495 6.24 43.89 77.80
CA THR A 495 7.29 44.75 77.24
C THR A 495 7.05 44.96 75.74
N LEU A 496 7.54 46.06 75.17
CA LEU A 496 7.36 46.38 73.76
C LEU A 496 7.96 45.30 72.85
N ALA A 497 9.17 44.83 73.15
CA ALA A 497 9.84 43.78 72.37
C ALA A 497 9.09 42.45 72.41
N SER A 498 8.57 42.07 73.59
CA SER A 498 7.77 40.85 73.74
C SER A 498 6.40 40.98 73.07
N GLN A 499 5.75 42.15 73.11
CA GLN A 499 4.51 42.43 72.40
C GLN A 499 4.69 42.38 70.88
N VAL A 500 5.79 42.92 70.34
CA VAL A 500 6.12 42.82 68.90
C VAL A 500 6.38 41.38 68.49
N ALA A 501 7.12 40.61 69.28
CA ALA A 501 7.35 39.19 69.03
C ALA A 501 6.03 38.38 69.05
N GLU A 502 5.14 38.68 70.00
CA GLU A 502 3.80 38.08 70.08
C GLU A 502 2.95 38.40 68.85
N VAL A 503 2.93 39.67 68.41
CA VAL A 503 2.25 40.08 67.16
C VAL A 503 2.83 39.37 65.94
N ARG A 504 4.15 39.21 65.86
CA ARG A 504 4.81 38.48 64.76
C ARG A 504 4.38 37.01 64.70
N ASP A 505 4.32 36.34 65.85
CA ASP A 505 3.84 34.96 65.92
C ASP A 505 2.37 34.85 65.53
N ARG A 506 1.52 35.75 66.03
CA ARG A 506 0.10 35.83 65.67
C ARG A 506 -0.11 36.12 64.18
N ALA A 507 0.66 37.02 63.59
CA ALA A 507 0.65 37.30 62.15
C ALA A 507 1.02 36.05 61.33
N ARG A 508 2.05 35.31 61.74
CA ARG A 508 2.43 34.03 61.11
C ARG A 508 1.29 33.01 61.18
N ARG A 509 0.64 32.88 62.33
CA ARG A 509 -0.51 31.99 62.54
C ARG A 509 -1.73 32.40 61.72
N LEU A 510 -2.03 33.69 61.65
CA LEU A 510 -3.09 34.22 60.81
C LEU A 510 -2.83 33.94 59.32
N ARG A 511 -1.58 34.07 58.86
CA ARG A 511 -1.20 33.66 57.50
C ARG A 511 -1.48 32.18 57.25
N GLN A 512 -1.20 31.29 58.19
CA GLN A 512 -1.54 29.87 58.04
C GLN A 512 -3.06 29.66 57.89
N SER A 513 -3.88 30.36 58.68
CA SER A 513 -5.34 30.33 58.52
C SER A 513 -5.79 30.83 57.14
N LEU A 514 -5.16 31.91 56.62
CA LEU A 514 -5.46 32.43 55.29
C LEU A 514 -5.01 31.50 54.16
N ASN A 515 -3.87 30.82 54.30
CA ASN A 515 -3.43 29.82 53.32
C ASN A 515 -4.43 28.66 53.23
N THR A 516 -4.97 28.20 54.37
CA THR A 516 -6.03 27.18 54.37
C THR A 516 -7.33 27.69 53.77
N TYR A 517 -7.68 28.97 53.99
CA TYR A 517 -8.80 29.62 53.32
C TYR A 517 -8.62 29.62 51.79
N GLU A 518 -7.44 30.01 51.29
CA GLU A 518 -7.10 29.99 49.86
C GLU A 518 -7.21 28.58 49.27
N ALA A 519 -6.68 27.57 49.96
CA ALA A 519 -6.79 26.16 49.54
C ALA A 519 -8.26 25.69 49.44
N ILE A 520 -9.13 26.15 50.35
CA ILE A 520 -10.57 25.86 50.29
C ILE A 520 -11.23 26.58 49.10
N MET A 521 -10.86 27.84 48.82
CA MET A 521 -11.35 28.56 47.65
C MET A 521 -10.92 27.92 46.34
N GLU A 522 -9.69 27.41 46.27
CA GLU A 522 -9.20 26.66 45.11
C GLU A 522 -9.98 25.34 44.93
N LEU A 523 -10.22 24.59 46.00
CA LEU A 523 -11.04 23.39 45.97
C LEU A 523 -12.47 23.68 45.48
N GLN A 524 -13.08 24.78 45.94
CA GLN A 524 -14.40 25.22 45.46
C GLN A 524 -14.38 25.61 43.99
N ALA A 525 -13.37 26.37 43.55
CA ALA A 525 -13.22 26.76 42.15
C ALA A 525 -13.06 25.54 41.24
N ARG A 526 -12.27 24.55 41.69
CA ARG A 526 -12.07 23.28 40.99
C ARG A 526 -13.37 22.49 40.89
N ALA A 527 -14.13 22.37 41.97
CA ALA A 527 -15.43 21.73 41.95
C ALA A 527 -16.42 22.43 40.98
N ARG A 528 -16.45 23.77 40.97
CA ARG A 528 -17.28 24.53 40.01
C ARG A 528 -16.85 24.33 38.57
N SER A 529 -15.54 24.24 38.30
CA SER A 529 -15.03 23.96 36.95
C SER A 529 -15.49 22.59 36.42
N LEU A 530 -15.69 21.64 37.33
CA LEU A 530 -16.25 20.31 37.07
C LEU A 530 -17.79 20.30 37.08
N LYS A 531 -18.44 21.47 37.10
CA LYS A 531 -19.91 21.65 37.17
C LYS A 531 -20.56 20.99 38.40
N LEU A 532 -19.79 20.79 39.48
CA LEU A 532 -20.32 20.28 40.73
C LEU A 532 -20.94 21.44 41.52
N GLU A 533 -22.25 21.39 41.71
CA GLU A 533 -22.96 22.35 42.55
C GLU A 533 -22.78 22.02 44.04
N LEU A 534 -21.58 22.29 44.56
CA LEU A 534 -21.29 22.18 46.00
C LEU A 534 -21.81 23.36 46.84
N GLY A 535 -22.75 24.15 46.29
CA GLY A 535 -23.29 25.35 46.92
C GLY A 535 -24.12 25.08 48.19
N ALA A 536 -24.59 23.85 48.37
CA ALA A 536 -25.30 23.42 49.57
C ALA A 536 -24.36 23.10 50.75
N LEU A 537 -23.06 22.89 50.50
CA LEU A 537 -22.10 22.56 51.56
C LEU A 537 -21.72 23.82 52.35
N ARG A 538 -21.84 23.72 53.68
CA ARG A 538 -21.33 24.75 54.58
C ARG A 538 -19.83 24.58 54.75
N TRP A 539 -19.06 25.29 53.94
CA TRP A 539 -17.59 25.21 53.98
C TRP A 539 -16.99 25.69 55.30
N SER A 540 -17.71 26.46 56.12
CA SER A 540 -17.32 26.81 57.48
C SER A 540 -17.43 25.66 58.48
N ALA A 541 -18.06 24.54 58.11
CA ALA A 541 -18.24 23.35 58.94
C ALA A 541 -17.33 22.19 58.45
N PRO A 542 -16.27 21.81 59.18
CA PRO A 542 -15.36 20.73 58.79
C PRO A 542 -16.02 19.36 58.62
N GLY A 543 -17.16 19.13 59.28
CA GLY A 543 -17.95 17.91 59.13
C GLY A 543 -18.44 17.69 57.68
N GLU A 544 -18.75 18.76 56.96
CA GLU A 544 -19.18 18.70 55.55
C GLU A 544 -18.04 18.26 54.63
N TRP A 545 -16.78 18.56 54.97
CA TRP A 545 -15.62 18.11 54.21
C TRP A 545 -15.44 16.60 54.35
N THR A 546 -15.61 16.06 55.56
CA THR A 546 -15.57 14.61 55.81
C THR A 546 -16.71 13.90 55.06
N ARG A 547 -17.90 14.52 55.06
CA ARG A 547 -19.06 14.04 54.30
C ARG A 547 -18.76 13.95 52.80
N LEU A 548 -18.22 15.03 52.22
CA LEU A 548 -17.79 15.08 50.82
C LEU A 548 -16.72 14.03 50.50
N GLY A 549 -15.72 13.87 51.37
CA GLY A 549 -14.66 12.88 51.19
C GLY A 549 -15.18 11.45 51.21
N ASN A 550 -16.16 11.14 52.07
CA ASN A 550 -16.80 9.84 52.12
C ASN A 550 -17.62 9.56 50.85
N GLY A 551 -18.37 10.55 50.36
CA GLY A 551 -19.12 10.43 49.09
C GLY A 551 -18.21 10.21 47.88
N LEU A 552 -17.09 10.94 47.79
CA LEU A 552 -16.08 10.76 46.72
C LEU A 552 -15.44 9.36 46.77
N ARG A 553 -15.02 8.88 47.96
CA ARG A 553 -14.46 7.52 48.11
C ARG A 553 -15.46 6.44 47.75
N ARG A 554 -16.74 6.59 48.15
CA ARG A 554 -17.82 5.67 47.81
C ARG A 554 -18.04 5.58 46.30
N ARG A 555 -18.09 6.71 45.60
CA ARG A 555 -18.27 6.74 44.14
C ARG A 555 -17.13 6.08 43.39
N LEU A 556 -15.89 6.29 43.84
CA LEU A 556 -14.69 5.66 43.28
C LEU A 556 -14.70 4.13 43.53
N ALA A 557 -15.04 3.71 44.74
CA ALA A 557 -15.21 2.30 45.07
C ALA A 557 -16.34 1.64 44.25
N GLY A 558 -17.46 2.35 44.05
CA GLY A 558 -18.57 1.91 43.21
C GLY A 558 -18.18 1.73 41.76
N SER A 559 -17.42 2.68 41.18
CA SER A 559 -16.84 2.56 39.84
C SER A 559 -15.97 1.30 39.70
N LYS A 560 -15.04 1.11 40.65
CA LYS A 560 -14.16 -0.05 40.70
C LYS A 560 -14.94 -1.37 40.82
N LEU A 561 -16.02 -1.39 41.61
CA LEU A 561 -16.89 -2.56 41.76
C LEU A 561 -17.70 -2.85 40.49
N THR A 562 -18.22 -1.84 39.80
CA THR A 562 -18.91 -2.01 38.51
C THR A 562 -17.94 -2.54 37.46
N ALA A 563 -16.73 -1.99 37.38
CA ALA A 563 -15.68 -2.47 36.47
C ALA A 563 -15.27 -3.92 36.77
N ALA A 564 -15.12 -4.28 38.05
CA ALA A 564 -14.81 -5.64 38.45
C ALA A 564 -15.94 -6.62 38.09
N THR A 565 -17.19 -6.29 38.41
CA THR A 565 -18.38 -7.09 38.06
C THR A 565 -18.50 -7.28 36.53
N ALA A 566 -18.31 -6.21 35.75
CA ALA A 566 -18.37 -6.25 34.30
C ALA A 566 -17.32 -7.19 33.68
N ARG A 567 -16.14 -7.32 34.31
CA ARG A 567 -15.12 -8.29 33.90
C ARG A 567 -15.59 -9.73 34.11
N PHE A 568 -16.24 -10.02 35.24
CA PHE A 568 -16.83 -11.35 35.47
C PHE A 568 -17.96 -11.67 34.47
N ASP A 569 -18.79 -10.69 34.13
CA ASP A 569 -19.84 -10.87 33.11
C ASP A 569 -19.26 -11.07 31.70
N ALA A 570 -18.16 -10.38 31.37
CA ALA A 570 -17.45 -10.58 30.13
C ALA A 570 -16.84 -11.99 30.06
N LEU A 571 -16.24 -12.47 31.15
CA LEU A 571 -15.72 -13.84 31.24
C LEU A 571 -16.84 -14.87 31.11
N ASP A 572 -18.01 -14.70 31.74
CA ASP A 572 -19.14 -15.64 31.60
C ASP A 572 -19.62 -15.73 30.14
N LYS A 573 -19.56 -14.62 29.38
CA LYS A 573 -19.87 -14.63 27.95
C LYS A 573 -18.84 -15.43 27.13
N VAL A 574 -17.55 -15.29 27.45
CA VAL A 574 -16.47 -16.05 26.78
C VAL A 574 -16.60 -17.55 27.06
N LEU A 575 -17.01 -17.93 28.27
CA LEU A 575 -17.18 -19.33 28.67
C LEU A 575 -18.42 -20.02 28.04
N ARG A 576 -19.20 -19.32 27.21
CA ARG A 576 -20.35 -19.88 26.50
C ARG A 576 -20.02 -20.13 25.02
N PRO A 577 -20.47 -21.25 24.45
CA PRO A 577 -20.26 -21.50 23.03
C PRO A 577 -20.99 -20.44 22.19
N SER A 578 -20.30 -19.93 21.16
CA SER A 578 -20.92 -19.05 20.16
C SER A 578 -21.79 -19.89 19.20
N GLY A 579 -23.07 -20.03 19.52
CA GLY A 579 -24.06 -20.74 18.69
C GLY A 579 -24.89 -21.76 19.48
N SER A 580 -26.14 -21.99 19.05
CA SER A 580 -27.14 -22.77 19.80
C SER A 580 -26.96 -24.30 19.77
N ALA A 581 -25.93 -24.84 19.12
CA ALA A 581 -25.87 -26.28 18.79
C ALA A 581 -24.57 -27.02 19.14
N ARG A 582 -23.60 -26.39 19.81
CA ARG A 582 -22.30 -27.05 20.09
C ARG A 582 -22.31 -27.73 21.47
N ALA A 583 -22.23 -29.06 21.49
CA ALA A 583 -22.07 -29.83 22.73
C ALA A 583 -20.75 -29.43 23.40
N SER A 584 -20.82 -29.01 24.67
CA SER A 584 -19.67 -28.52 25.44
C SER A 584 -19.13 -29.61 26.35
N HIS A 585 -17.83 -29.61 26.59
CA HIS A 585 -17.20 -30.55 27.51
C HIS A 585 -17.67 -30.29 28.96
N PRO A 586 -17.93 -31.31 29.81
CA PRO A 586 -18.45 -31.14 31.17
C PRO A 586 -17.60 -30.24 32.09
N VAL A 587 -16.32 -30.07 31.77
CA VAL A 587 -15.40 -29.17 32.51
C VAL A 587 -15.80 -27.70 32.33
N MET A 588 -16.47 -27.33 31.24
CA MET A 588 -16.99 -25.97 31.04
C MET A 588 -18.09 -25.62 32.05
N ASP A 589 -18.88 -26.59 32.50
CA ASP A 589 -19.89 -26.38 33.54
C ASP A 589 -19.22 -26.13 34.90
N LYS A 590 -18.17 -26.90 35.21
CA LYS A 590 -17.37 -26.71 36.43
C LYS A 590 -16.64 -25.37 36.43
N LEU A 591 -16.07 -24.97 35.28
CA LEU A 591 -15.38 -23.69 35.13
C LEU A 591 -16.33 -22.49 35.31
N ARG A 592 -17.55 -22.58 34.75
CA ARG A 592 -18.59 -21.56 34.94
C ARG A 592 -19.13 -21.52 36.38
N ALA A 593 -19.23 -22.67 37.05
CA ALA A 593 -19.58 -22.72 38.47
C ALA A 593 -18.49 -22.04 39.33
N ALA A 594 -17.22 -22.34 39.08
CA ALA A 594 -16.09 -21.70 39.76
C ALA A 594 -16.05 -20.18 39.53
N LEU A 595 -16.39 -19.71 38.31
CA LEU A 595 -16.52 -18.29 38.00
C LEU A 595 -17.62 -17.62 38.85
N ARG A 596 -18.81 -18.23 38.88
CA ARG A 596 -19.98 -17.70 39.59
C ARG A 596 -19.77 -17.64 41.10
N ASP A 597 -19.16 -18.69 41.65
CA ASP A 597 -18.95 -18.85 43.10
C ASP A 597 -17.61 -18.25 43.57
N ARG A 598 -16.84 -17.60 42.67
CA ARG A 598 -15.54 -16.98 42.94
C ARG A 598 -14.50 -17.94 43.55
N LYS A 599 -14.52 -19.21 43.14
CA LYS A 599 -13.67 -20.27 43.70
C LYS A 599 -12.36 -20.44 42.93
N VAL A 600 -11.31 -19.78 43.42
CA VAL A 600 -9.97 -19.77 42.79
C VAL A 600 -9.36 -21.16 42.64
N ALA A 601 -9.52 -22.04 43.64
CA ALA A 601 -8.96 -23.39 43.58
C ALA A 601 -9.63 -24.28 42.51
N GLU A 602 -10.96 -24.21 42.41
CA GLU A 602 -11.73 -24.97 41.42
C GLU A 602 -11.48 -24.43 39.99
N TRP A 603 -11.31 -23.12 39.84
CA TRP A 603 -10.90 -22.48 38.59
C TRP A 603 -9.57 -23.03 38.08
N GLY A 604 -8.54 -23.02 38.93
CA GLY A 604 -7.21 -23.53 38.58
C GLY A 604 -7.22 -25.03 38.20
N ALA A 605 -7.98 -25.85 38.92
CA ALA A 605 -8.11 -27.27 38.61
C ALA A 605 -8.76 -27.52 37.23
N CYS A 606 -9.77 -26.71 36.87
CA CYS A 606 -10.40 -26.79 35.56
C CYS A 606 -9.42 -26.38 34.43
N LEU A 607 -8.62 -25.34 34.63
CA LEU A 607 -7.63 -24.91 33.63
C LEU A 607 -6.55 -25.96 33.38
N THR A 608 -6.04 -26.62 34.43
CA THR A 608 -5.08 -27.72 34.26
C THR A 608 -5.68 -28.86 33.43
N HIS A 609 -6.93 -29.23 33.69
CA HIS A 609 -7.62 -30.27 32.93
C HIS A 609 -7.87 -29.85 31.47
N LEU A 610 -8.22 -28.59 31.23
CA LEU A 610 -8.36 -28.06 29.86
C LEU A 610 -7.02 -28.07 29.10
N SER A 611 -5.91 -27.76 29.77
CA SER A 611 -4.57 -27.84 29.16
C SER A 611 -4.19 -29.27 28.77
N GLU A 612 -4.55 -30.26 29.60
CA GLU A 612 -4.38 -31.69 29.28
C GLU A 612 -5.21 -32.09 28.05
N LEU A 613 -6.48 -31.66 28.00
CA LEU A 613 -7.36 -31.89 26.84
C LEU A 613 -6.85 -31.22 25.57
N ASP A 614 -6.31 -30.01 25.65
CA ASP A 614 -5.68 -29.31 24.51
C ASP A 614 -4.46 -30.08 23.98
N GLY A 615 -3.63 -30.64 24.88
CA GLY A 615 -2.53 -31.53 24.49
C GLY A 615 -3.03 -32.75 23.73
N GLN A 616 -4.03 -33.44 24.28
CA GLN A 616 -4.63 -34.63 23.65
C GLN A 616 -5.31 -34.32 22.31
N ARG A 617 -5.98 -33.16 22.17
CA ARG A 617 -6.59 -32.73 20.90
C ARG A 617 -5.53 -32.44 19.84
N ARG A 618 -4.42 -31.78 20.19
CA ARG A 618 -3.34 -31.51 19.23
C ARG A 618 -2.72 -32.80 18.69
N GLU A 619 -2.48 -33.77 19.57
CA GLU A 619 -1.99 -35.10 19.19
C GLU A 619 -3.00 -35.83 18.30
N PHE A 620 -4.28 -35.77 18.63
CA PHE A 620 -5.36 -36.33 17.82
C PHE A 620 -5.43 -35.70 16.43
N ASP A 621 -5.47 -34.37 16.34
CA ASP A 621 -5.54 -33.64 15.07
C ASP A 621 -4.29 -33.89 14.21
N ALA A 622 -3.12 -34.01 14.82
CA ALA A 622 -1.89 -34.39 14.13
C ALA A 622 -1.99 -35.78 13.51
N CYS A 623 -2.53 -36.75 14.25
CA CYS A 623 -2.77 -38.10 13.75
C CYS A 623 -3.81 -38.14 12.63
N VAL A 624 -4.91 -37.37 12.74
CA VAL A 624 -5.94 -37.25 11.70
C VAL A 624 -5.33 -36.67 10.41
N ARG A 625 -4.54 -35.59 10.53
CA ARG A 625 -3.80 -35.02 9.39
C ARG A 625 -2.82 -36.02 8.78
N ALA A 626 -2.07 -36.74 9.61
CA ALA A 626 -1.12 -37.75 9.16
C ALA A 626 -1.81 -38.88 8.39
N ALA A 627 -2.94 -39.39 8.92
CA ALA A 627 -3.74 -40.41 8.26
C ALA A 627 -4.32 -39.93 6.92
N ALA A 628 -4.76 -38.66 6.84
CA ALA A 628 -5.27 -38.06 5.61
C ALA A 628 -4.15 -37.87 4.56
N ALA A 629 -2.99 -37.37 4.97
CA ALA A 629 -1.83 -37.20 4.09
C ALA A 629 -1.35 -38.55 3.53
N LEU A 630 -1.36 -39.61 4.35
CA LEU A 630 -1.07 -40.96 3.90
C LEU A 630 -2.13 -41.49 2.92
N ALA A 631 -3.42 -41.26 3.19
CA ALA A 631 -4.50 -41.71 2.31
C ALA A 631 -4.50 -41.02 0.94
N ASP A 632 -4.10 -39.75 0.87
CA ASP A 632 -3.95 -39.01 -0.38
C ASP A 632 -2.72 -39.46 -1.21
N ALA A 633 -1.62 -39.80 -0.53
CA ALA A 633 -0.38 -40.21 -1.18
C ALA A 633 -0.32 -41.71 -1.53
N ALA A 634 -0.89 -42.55 -0.69
CA ALA A 634 -0.82 -44.01 -0.76
C ALA A 634 -2.12 -44.64 -0.16
N PRO A 635 -3.23 -44.64 -0.90
CA PRO A 635 -4.53 -45.09 -0.41
C PRO A 635 -4.58 -46.58 -0.02
N ILE A 636 -3.83 -47.45 -0.72
CA ILE A 636 -3.76 -48.89 -0.39
C ILE A 636 -3.04 -49.07 0.96
N LEU A 637 -1.91 -48.39 1.14
CA LEU A 637 -1.18 -48.38 2.40
C LEU A 637 -2.02 -47.84 3.57
N ALA A 638 -2.71 -46.72 3.40
CA ALA A 638 -3.57 -46.14 4.43
C ALA A 638 -4.71 -47.08 4.85
N LYS A 639 -5.32 -47.80 3.88
CA LYS A 639 -6.36 -48.78 4.15
C LYS A 639 -5.83 -49.98 4.93
N ARG A 640 -4.66 -50.51 4.54
CA ARG A 640 -4.00 -51.63 5.25
C ARG A 640 -3.62 -51.25 6.66
N LEU A 641 -3.07 -50.04 6.86
CA LEU A 641 -2.71 -49.54 8.18
C LEU A 641 -3.92 -49.51 9.13
N LYS A 642 -5.09 -49.05 8.66
CA LYS A 642 -6.32 -49.04 9.47
C LYS A 642 -6.83 -50.44 9.84
N GLN A 643 -6.65 -51.42 8.96
CA GLN A 643 -7.13 -52.80 9.17
C GLN A 643 -6.18 -53.63 10.04
N GLU A 644 -4.88 -53.38 9.95
CA GLU A 644 -3.81 -54.21 10.55
C GLU A 644 -3.01 -53.48 11.65
N ALA A 645 -3.46 -52.29 12.11
CA ALA A 645 -2.71 -51.44 13.07
C ALA A 645 -2.25 -52.16 14.36
N HIS A 646 -2.94 -53.23 14.74
CA HIS A 646 -2.67 -54.00 15.96
C HIS A 646 -1.54 -55.04 15.79
N GLY A 647 -1.05 -55.26 14.56
CA GLY A 647 0.08 -56.17 14.30
C GLY A 647 1.43 -55.54 14.65
N ASP A 648 2.35 -56.30 15.25
CA ASP A 648 3.65 -55.82 15.72
C ASP A 648 4.65 -55.46 14.61
N THR A 649 4.39 -55.91 13.39
CA THR A 649 5.24 -55.65 12.22
C THR A 649 5.23 -54.19 11.74
N TRP A 650 4.23 -53.38 12.15
CA TRP A 650 4.13 -51.98 11.74
C TRP A 650 5.18 -51.07 12.39
N LEU A 651 5.62 -51.41 13.61
CA LEU A 651 6.69 -50.66 14.29
C LEU A 651 8.04 -50.88 13.58
N GLU A 652 8.29 -52.09 13.09
CA GLU A 652 9.48 -52.42 12.30
C GLU A 652 9.43 -51.76 10.91
N ARG A 653 8.27 -51.81 10.23
CA ARG A 653 8.06 -51.13 8.94
C ARG A 653 8.23 -49.61 9.04
N ALA A 654 7.85 -49.00 10.17
CA ALA A 654 8.03 -47.57 10.40
C ALA A 654 9.51 -47.15 10.39
N LEU A 655 10.42 -48.03 10.85
CA LEU A 655 11.86 -47.75 10.84
C LEU A 655 12.43 -47.64 9.42
N VAL A 656 11.87 -48.40 8.46
CA VAL A 656 12.33 -48.44 7.06
C VAL A 656 11.39 -47.69 6.10
N LEU A 657 10.50 -46.84 6.61
CA LEU A 657 9.50 -46.13 5.80
C LEU A 657 10.12 -45.32 4.65
N SER A 658 11.17 -44.54 4.94
CA SER A 658 11.82 -43.69 3.93
C SER A 658 12.46 -44.53 2.81
N GLU A 659 13.09 -45.65 3.15
CA GLU A 659 13.65 -46.59 2.17
C GLU A 659 12.55 -47.22 1.31
N ALA A 660 11.47 -47.69 1.94
CA ALA A 660 10.33 -48.28 1.24
C ALA A 660 9.60 -47.28 0.33
N TRP A 661 9.50 -46.01 0.74
CA TRP A 661 8.90 -44.96 -0.09
C TRP A 661 9.75 -44.65 -1.32
N ASN A 662 11.07 -44.56 -1.14
CA ASN A 662 12.00 -44.36 -2.25
C ASN A 662 12.01 -45.54 -3.23
N HIS A 663 11.88 -46.77 -2.71
CA HIS A 663 11.70 -47.97 -3.53
C HIS A 663 10.43 -47.89 -4.38
N ALA A 664 9.29 -47.49 -3.80
CA ALA A 664 8.04 -47.32 -4.53
C ALA A 664 8.14 -46.25 -5.64
N ARG A 665 8.80 -45.12 -5.36
CA ARG A 665 9.09 -44.05 -6.36
C ARG A 665 9.92 -44.57 -7.51
N ALA A 666 11.00 -45.31 -7.23
CA ALA A 666 11.89 -45.86 -8.25
C ALA A 666 11.21 -46.94 -9.10
N ARG A 667 10.36 -47.77 -8.49
CA ARG A 667 9.53 -48.75 -9.20
C ARG A 667 8.57 -48.09 -10.18
N THR A 668 7.83 -47.07 -9.74
CA THR A 668 6.89 -46.35 -10.62
C THR A 668 7.62 -45.60 -11.73
N TRP A 669 8.78 -45.01 -11.46
CA TRP A 669 9.63 -44.39 -12.48
C TRP A 669 10.06 -45.41 -13.56
N SER A 670 10.60 -46.56 -13.14
CA SER A 670 11.06 -47.60 -14.07
C SER A 670 9.93 -48.16 -14.93
N GLN A 671 8.73 -48.33 -14.37
CA GLN A 671 7.56 -48.82 -15.12
C GLN A 671 7.07 -47.79 -16.15
N ARG A 672 7.08 -46.49 -15.82
CA ARG A 672 6.68 -45.41 -16.75
C ARG A 672 7.63 -45.30 -17.95
N LEU A 673 8.92 -45.61 -17.78
CA LEU A 673 9.92 -45.52 -18.84
C LEU A 673 9.81 -46.66 -19.88
N ALA A 674 9.28 -47.83 -19.47
CA ALA A 674 9.23 -49.04 -20.28
C ALA A 674 7.97 -49.16 -21.19
N GLU A 675 7.10 -48.14 -21.26
CA GLU A 675 5.86 -48.16 -22.03
C GLU A 675 6.11 -48.12 -23.56
N PRO A 676 5.75 -49.17 -24.33
CA PRO A 676 5.94 -49.20 -25.79
C PRO A 676 5.09 -48.14 -26.52
N GLY A 677 5.67 -47.45 -27.50
CA GLY A 677 4.95 -46.53 -28.41
C GLY A 677 4.81 -45.08 -27.95
N ARG A 678 5.27 -44.75 -26.73
CA ARG A 678 5.19 -43.39 -26.16
C ARG A 678 5.98 -42.33 -26.94
N THR A 679 7.12 -42.69 -27.53
CA THR A 679 7.92 -41.78 -28.37
C THR A 679 7.15 -41.34 -29.63
N GLU A 680 6.38 -42.26 -30.23
CA GLU A 680 5.60 -41.95 -31.43
C GLU A 680 4.37 -41.10 -31.09
N SER A 681 3.69 -41.40 -29.96
CA SER A 681 2.57 -40.60 -29.50
C SER A 681 2.97 -39.16 -29.14
N LEU A 682 4.17 -38.94 -28.59
CA LEU A 682 4.73 -37.60 -28.35
C LEU A 682 4.97 -36.83 -29.66
N ARG A 683 5.49 -37.48 -30.71
CA ARG A 683 5.70 -36.83 -32.02
C ARG A 683 4.38 -36.41 -32.67
N GLU A 684 3.37 -37.28 -32.61
CA GLU A 684 2.03 -36.96 -33.12
C GLU A 684 1.38 -35.83 -32.31
N ALA A 685 1.60 -35.78 -31.00
CA ALA A 685 1.13 -34.69 -30.15
C ALA A 685 1.77 -33.34 -30.55
N ILE A 686 3.10 -33.29 -30.72
CA ILE A 686 3.82 -32.08 -31.15
C ILE A 686 3.29 -31.59 -32.51
N LYS A 687 3.15 -32.49 -33.50
CA LYS A 687 2.63 -32.14 -34.82
C LYS A 687 1.21 -31.55 -34.77
N ARG A 688 0.35 -32.08 -33.89
CA ARG A 688 -1.00 -31.54 -33.66
C ARG A 688 -0.95 -30.16 -33.01
N LEU A 689 -0.06 -29.95 -32.04
CA LEU A 689 0.14 -28.66 -31.38
C LEU A 689 0.64 -27.60 -32.38
N ASP A 690 1.61 -27.93 -33.24
CA ASP A 690 2.10 -27.02 -34.29
C ASP A 690 0.99 -26.51 -35.21
N GLY A 691 0.09 -27.42 -35.64
CA GLY A 691 -1.06 -27.05 -36.45
C GLY A 691 -2.04 -26.11 -35.73
N ARG A 692 -2.26 -26.34 -34.42
CA ARG A 692 -3.12 -25.47 -33.60
C ARG A 692 -2.49 -24.10 -33.36
N ILE A 693 -1.19 -24.05 -33.04
CA ILE A 693 -0.42 -22.82 -32.87
C ILE A 693 -0.47 -21.98 -34.14
N SER A 694 -0.23 -22.60 -35.30
CA SER A 694 -0.33 -21.95 -36.62
C SER A 694 -1.70 -21.33 -36.86
N SER A 695 -2.78 -22.08 -36.59
CA SER A 695 -4.16 -21.60 -36.76
C SER A 695 -4.50 -20.43 -35.82
N VAL A 696 -4.17 -20.55 -34.53
CA VAL A 696 -4.44 -19.50 -33.53
C VAL A 696 -3.61 -18.26 -33.83
N THR A 697 -2.34 -18.41 -34.23
CA THR A 697 -1.47 -17.30 -34.64
C THR A 697 -2.05 -16.57 -35.86
N ALA A 698 -2.56 -17.31 -36.86
CA ALA A 698 -3.20 -16.71 -38.04
C ALA A 698 -4.46 -15.91 -37.66
N GLU A 699 -5.27 -16.43 -36.74
CA GLU A 699 -6.47 -15.76 -36.26
C GLU A 699 -6.14 -14.48 -35.48
N LEU A 700 -5.17 -14.57 -34.57
CA LEU A 700 -4.67 -13.46 -33.76
C LEU A 700 -4.09 -12.34 -34.65
N ALA A 701 -3.23 -12.71 -35.61
CA ALA A 701 -2.68 -11.79 -36.61
C ALA A 701 -3.79 -11.06 -37.37
N SER A 702 -4.82 -11.79 -37.80
CA SER A 702 -6.00 -11.22 -38.45
C SER A 702 -6.74 -10.26 -37.53
N LYS A 703 -7.03 -10.62 -36.27
CA LYS A 703 -7.76 -9.75 -35.33
C LYS A 703 -7.04 -8.42 -35.13
N HIS A 704 -5.73 -8.46 -34.87
CA HIS A 704 -4.93 -7.24 -34.74
C HIS A 704 -4.95 -6.41 -36.03
N ALA A 705 -4.79 -7.04 -37.19
CA ALA A 705 -4.80 -6.34 -38.47
C ALA A 705 -6.16 -5.66 -38.75
N TRP A 706 -7.28 -6.32 -38.44
CA TRP A 706 -8.63 -5.76 -38.57
C TRP A 706 -8.89 -4.62 -37.57
N ALA A 707 -8.51 -4.80 -36.30
CA ALA A 707 -8.61 -3.74 -35.29
C ALA A 707 -7.84 -2.48 -35.73
N SER A 708 -6.64 -2.67 -36.26
CA SER A 708 -5.77 -1.62 -36.78
C SER A 708 -6.37 -0.90 -37.99
N CYS A 709 -6.97 -1.66 -38.91
CA CYS A 709 -7.67 -1.12 -40.08
C CYS A 709 -8.85 -0.23 -39.65
N PHE A 710 -9.70 -0.71 -38.74
CA PHE A 710 -10.90 0.03 -38.33
C PHE A 710 -10.59 1.21 -37.41
N LYS A 711 -9.54 1.13 -36.58
CA LYS A 711 -9.05 2.26 -35.80
C LYS A 711 -8.60 3.43 -36.69
N ARG A 712 -8.05 3.15 -37.87
CA ARG A 712 -7.65 4.16 -38.88
C ARG A 712 -8.80 4.63 -39.77
N MET A 713 -9.92 3.90 -39.80
CA MET A 713 -10.99 4.19 -40.73
C MET A 713 -11.93 5.27 -40.16
N SER A 714 -11.95 6.43 -40.81
CA SER A 714 -12.86 7.53 -40.49
C SER A 714 -14.21 7.36 -41.19
N GLN A 715 -15.23 8.09 -40.74
CA GLN A 715 -16.52 8.14 -41.43
C GLN A 715 -16.38 8.66 -42.88
N ALA A 716 -15.39 9.51 -43.16
CA ALA A 716 -15.08 9.97 -44.51
C ALA A 716 -14.54 8.83 -45.39
N HIS A 717 -13.60 8.03 -44.86
CA HIS A 717 -13.07 6.85 -45.57
C HIS A 717 -14.19 5.86 -45.91
N ARG A 718 -15.12 5.61 -44.98
CA ARG A 718 -16.28 4.74 -45.23
C ARG A 718 -17.17 5.26 -46.37
N ARG A 719 -17.47 6.56 -46.39
CA ARG A 719 -18.26 7.17 -47.48
C ARG A 719 -17.58 7.01 -48.84
N HIS A 720 -16.25 7.12 -48.88
CA HIS A 720 -15.48 6.91 -50.10
C HIS A 720 -15.47 5.43 -50.54
N LEU A 721 -15.35 4.45 -49.64
CA LEU A 721 -15.50 3.03 -49.99
C LEU A 721 -16.90 2.71 -50.54
N ILE A 722 -17.96 3.29 -49.97
CA ILE A 722 -19.33 3.14 -50.48
C ILE A 722 -19.47 3.80 -51.86
N ALA A 723 -18.93 5.01 -52.04
CA ALA A 723 -18.94 5.70 -53.33
C ALA A 723 -18.19 4.90 -54.40
N TRP A 724 -17.06 4.28 -54.03
CA TRP A 724 -16.31 3.36 -54.88
C TRP A 724 -17.18 2.17 -55.30
N GLN A 725 -17.84 1.50 -54.34
CA GLN A 725 -18.71 0.34 -54.61
C GLN A 725 -19.85 0.71 -55.57
N GLN A 726 -20.46 1.90 -55.39
CA GLN A 726 -21.50 2.41 -56.29
C GLN A 726 -20.96 2.72 -57.68
N ALA A 727 -19.80 3.37 -57.79
CA ALA A 727 -19.17 3.70 -59.07
C ALA A 727 -18.80 2.42 -59.85
N ILE A 728 -18.31 1.40 -59.16
CA ILE A 728 -17.96 0.11 -59.74
C ILE A 728 -19.21 -0.66 -60.19
N ARG A 729 -20.29 -0.68 -59.40
CA ARG A 729 -21.58 -1.24 -59.81
C ARG A 729 -22.12 -0.57 -61.08
N LYS A 730 -22.05 0.76 -61.16
CA LYS A 730 -22.47 1.54 -62.34
C LYS A 730 -21.55 1.36 -63.56
N LEU A 731 -20.27 1.08 -63.33
CA LEU A 731 -19.28 0.84 -64.38
C LEU A 731 -19.52 -0.50 -65.10
N GLY A 732 -20.02 -1.53 -64.40
CA GLY A 732 -20.37 -2.84 -64.99
C GLY A 732 -19.25 -3.44 -65.84
N LYS A 733 -19.56 -3.92 -67.06
CA LYS A 733 -18.58 -4.47 -68.03
C LYS A 733 -17.58 -3.44 -68.58
N GLY A 734 -17.70 -2.15 -68.23
CA GLY A 734 -16.68 -1.14 -68.54
C GLY A 734 -16.66 -0.63 -69.99
N THR A 735 -17.66 -0.98 -70.81
CA THR A 735 -17.75 -0.64 -72.25
C THR A 735 -18.73 0.50 -72.57
N GLY A 736 -19.48 1.03 -71.59
CA GLY A 736 -20.49 2.06 -71.81
C GLY A 736 -19.94 3.48 -72.01
N LYS A 737 -20.76 4.39 -72.57
CA LYS A 737 -20.43 5.80 -72.83
C LYS A 737 -19.88 6.54 -71.58
N TYR A 738 -20.42 6.25 -70.40
CA TYR A 738 -20.00 6.85 -69.13
C TYR A 738 -18.94 6.04 -68.36
N ALA A 739 -18.45 4.93 -68.92
CA ALA A 739 -17.43 4.11 -68.28
C ALA A 739 -16.15 4.90 -67.92
N PRO A 740 -15.64 5.84 -68.74
CA PRO A 740 -14.50 6.67 -68.34
C PRO A 740 -14.78 7.54 -67.11
N LYS A 741 -16.01 8.05 -66.96
CA LYS A 741 -16.42 8.86 -65.81
C LYS A 741 -16.45 8.02 -64.53
N TRP A 742 -17.17 6.90 -64.55
CA TRP A 742 -17.28 6.01 -63.39
C TRP A 742 -15.93 5.40 -63.00
N ARG A 743 -15.04 5.15 -63.96
CA ARG A 743 -13.66 4.72 -63.70
C ARG A 743 -12.85 5.79 -62.95
N ARG A 744 -12.98 7.07 -63.32
CA ARG A 744 -12.33 8.18 -62.60
C ARG A 744 -12.90 8.36 -61.20
N GLU A 745 -14.21 8.30 -61.04
CA GLU A 745 -14.86 8.42 -59.73
C GLU A 745 -14.47 7.26 -58.80
N ALA A 746 -14.41 6.03 -59.30
CA ALA A 746 -13.87 4.90 -58.55
C ALA A 746 -12.41 5.15 -58.16
N GLN A 747 -11.54 5.57 -59.09
CA GLN A 747 -10.15 5.84 -58.75
C GLN A 747 -10.00 6.91 -57.64
N GLN A 748 -10.70 8.03 -57.76
CA GLN A 748 -10.67 9.12 -56.78
C GLN A 748 -11.20 8.68 -55.41
N ALA A 749 -12.24 7.84 -55.38
CA ALA A 749 -12.78 7.31 -54.15
C ALA A 749 -11.79 6.35 -53.47
N LEU A 750 -11.11 5.50 -54.24
CA LEU A 750 -10.11 4.57 -53.69
C LEU A 750 -8.86 5.31 -53.18
N ASP A 751 -8.40 6.34 -53.89
CA ASP A 751 -7.26 7.17 -53.49
C ASP A 751 -7.49 7.81 -52.11
N LYS A 752 -8.72 8.27 -51.83
CA LYS A 752 -9.10 8.87 -50.54
C LYS A 752 -9.26 7.87 -49.39
N CYS A 753 -9.19 6.57 -49.67
CA CYS A 753 -9.23 5.51 -48.66
C CYS A 753 -7.85 4.89 -48.40
N ARG A 754 -6.82 5.32 -49.13
CA ARG A 754 -5.51 4.65 -49.14
C ARG A 754 -4.85 4.58 -47.78
N ASP A 755 -4.96 5.64 -47.00
CA ASP A 755 -4.35 5.74 -45.66
C ASP A 755 -5.04 4.84 -44.61
N ALA A 756 -6.29 4.41 -44.87
CA ALA A 756 -7.04 3.54 -43.97
C ALA A 756 -6.76 2.05 -44.22
N ILE A 757 -6.43 1.68 -45.45
CA ILE A 757 -6.24 0.29 -45.86
C ILE A 757 -4.79 -0.13 -45.60
N PRO A 758 -4.57 -1.20 -44.83
CA PRO A 758 -3.23 -1.52 -44.31
C PRO A 758 -2.34 -2.25 -45.32
N GLY A 759 -2.89 -2.95 -46.32
CA GLY A 759 -2.11 -3.72 -47.28
C GLY A 759 -2.48 -3.41 -48.72
N TRP A 760 -1.48 -3.17 -49.56
CA TRP A 760 -1.63 -2.93 -51.00
C TRP A 760 -0.75 -3.90 -51.77
N VAL A 761 -1.32 -4.59 -52.76
CA VAL A 761 -0.59 -5.52 -53.61
C VAL A 761 -0.80 -5.10 -55.05
N MET A 762 0.24 -4.57 -55.70
CA MET A 762 0.12 -4.11 -57.09
C MET A 762 1.44 -4.18 -57.86
N PRO A 763 1.41 -4.46 -59.18
CA PRO A 763 2.61 -4.43 -60.01
C PRO A 763 3.17 -3.02 -60.13
N LEU A 764 4.49 -2.90 -60.31
CA LEU A 764 5.19 -1.63 -60.35
C LEU A 764 4.61 -0.65 -61.40
N HIS A 765 4.24 -1.15 -62.57
CA HIS A 765 3.64 -0.33 -63.63
C HIS A 765 2.23 0.20 -63.31
N VAL A 766 1.47 -0.50 -62.46
CA VAL A 766 0.12 -0.08 -62.02
C VAL A 766 0.22 1.00 -60.96
N LEU A 767 1.25 0.92 -60.10
CA LEU A 767 1.56 1.92 -59.09
C LEU A 767 1.61 3.33 -59.71
N TYR A 768 2.38 3.50 -60.81
CA TYR A 768 2.55 4.82 -61.44
C TYR A 768 1.26 5.44 -62.00
N SER A 769 0.26 4.61 -62.34
CA SER A 769 -1.01 5.11 -62.92
C SER A 769 -2.12 5.26 -61.90
N THR A 770 -1.98 4.65 -60.72
CA THR A 770 -3.05 4.57 -59.70
C THR A 770 -2.71 5.30 -58.43
N VAL A 771 -1.44 5.52 -58.13
CA VAL A 771 -1.01 6.20 -56.90
C VAL A 771 -0.64 7.64 -57.18
N ASP A 772 -1.05 8.55 -56.29
CA ASP A 772 -0.46 9.89 -56.22
C ASP A 772 0.69 9.85 -55.20
N PRO A 773 1.94 10.13 -55.60
CA PRO A 773 3.10 9.91 -54.75
C PRO A 773 3.08 10.87 -53.56
N SER A 774 3.32 10.37 -52.37
CA SER A 774 3.52 11.16 -51.15
C SER A 774 4.65 10.55 -50.34
N ALA A 775 5.45 11.40 -49.68
CA ALA A 775 6.53 10.97 -48.81
C ALA A 775 6.01 10.01 -47.72
N GLU A 776 6.69 8.86 -47.53
CA GLU A 776 6.45 7.90 -46.44
C GLU A 776 5.00 7.41 -46.29
N MET A 777 4.28 7.31 -47.41
CA MET A 777 2.91 6.84 -47.44
C MET A 777 2.74 5.36 -47.06
N PHE A 778 3.79 4.55 -47.18
CA PHE A 778 3.86 3.19 -46.69
C PHE A 778 4.93 3.08 -45.61
N ASP A 779 4.65 2.30 -44.57
CA ASP A 779 5.64 2.07 -43.51
C ASP A 779 6.66 1.01 -43.95
N VAL A 780 6.21 0.01 -44.74
CA VAL A 780 7.09 -1.01 -45.34
C VAL A 780 6.72 -1.27 -46.80
N ILE A 781 7.71 -1.31 -47.67
CA ILE A 781 7.58 -1.76 -49.07
C ILE A 781 8.29 -3.10 -49.23
N VAL A 782 7.61 -4.09 -49.79
CA VAL A 782 8.18 -5.39 -50.14
C VAL A 782 8.24 -5.51 -51.65
N VAL A 783 9.44 -5.69 -52.18
CA VAL A 783 9.71 -5.90 -53.61
C VAL A 783 10.00 -7.39 -53.81
N ASP A 784 9.07 -8.10 -54.45
CA ASP A 784 9.28 -9.49 -54.88
C ASP A 784 9.79 -9.53 -56.32
N GLU A 785 10.57 -10.56 -56.66
CA GLU A 785 11.29 -10.68 -57.95
C GLU A 785 12.19 -9.46 -58.24
N ALA A 786 12.85 -8.91 -57.21
CA ALA A 786 13.61 -7.67 -57.34
C ALA A 786 14.77 -7.72 -58.33
N SER A 787 15.27 -8.91 -58.69
CA SER A 787 16.28 -9.07 -59.76
C SER A 787 15.79 -8.57 -61.12
N GLN A 788 14.47 -8.43 -61.30
CA GLN A 788 13.82 -7.90 -62.51
C GLN A 788 13.47 -6.41 -62.42
N CYS A 789 13.77 -5.73 -61.30
CA CYS A 789 13.49 -4.32 -61.11
C CYS A 789 14.73 -3.47 -61.45
N GLY A 790 14.58 -2.51 -62.37
CA GLY A 790 15.63 -1.54 -62.70
C GLY A 790 15.47 -0.18 -61.99
N PRO A 791 16.16 0.88 -62.48
CA PRO A 791 16.08 2.24 -61.93
C PRO A 791 14.68 2.84 -61.89
N GLU A 792 13.75 2.31 -62.69
CA GLU A 792 12.33 2.67 -62.62
C GLU A 792 11.74 2.43 -61.22
N SER A 793 12.28 1.50 -60.43
CA SER A 793 11.80 1.20 -59.07
C SER A 793 12.25 2.20 -58.00
N LEU A 794 13.20 3.10 -58.30
CA LEU A 794 13.68 4.13 -57.36
C LEU A 794 12.58 4.89 -56.62
N PRO A 795 11.46 5.31 -57.25
CA PRO A 795 10.37 6.00 -56.57
C PRO A 795 9.83 5.27 -55.34
N LEU A 796 9.99 3.94 -55.24
CA LEU A 796 9.59 3.19 -54.04
C LEU A 796 10.27 3.73 -52.79
N MET A 797 11.54 4.15 -52.86
CA MET A 797 12.27 4.73 -51.73
C MET A 797 11.67 6.06 -51.26
N PHE A 798 11.00 6.81 -52.14
CA PHE A 798 10.25 8.01 -51.78
C PHE A 798 8.90 7.67 -51.10
N LEU A 799 8.30 6.53 -51.41
CA LEU A 799 6.97 6.16 -50.89
C LEU A 799 7.04 5.46 -49.53
N GLY A 800 8.17 4.83 -49.20
CA GLY A 800 8.33 3.95 -48.03
C GLY A 800 9.20 4.54 -46.93
N LYS A 801 8.94 4.17 -45.68
CA LYS A 801 9.89 4.37 -44.57
C LYS A 801 10.97 3.27 -44.53
N ARG A 802 10.60 2.06 -44.93
CA ARG A 802 11.46 0.87 -44.97
C ARG A 802 11.21 0.07 -46.24
N ILE A 803 12.23 -0.63 -46.73
CA ILE A 803 12.15 -1.46 -47.94
C ILE A 803 12.75 -2.85 -47.71
N ILE A 804 12.02 -3.89 -48.14
CA ILE A 804 12.51 -5.27 -48.22
C ILE A 804 12.65 -5.61 -49.70
N VAL A 805 13.83 -6.05 -50.09
CA VAL A 805 14.15 -6.44 -51.45
C VAL A 805 14.32 -7.95 -51.47
N VAL A 806 13.42 -8.67 -52.13
CA VAL A 806 13.43 -10.14 -52.21
C VAL A 806 13.76 -10.56 -53.63
N GLY A 807 14.86 -11.30 -53.81
CA GLY A 807 15.39 -11.63 -55.13
C GLY A 807 16.13 -12.95 -55.18
N ASP A 808 16.42 -13.40 -56.40
CA ASP A 808 17.23 -14.59 -56.72
C ASP A 808 18.41 -14.14 -57.58
N ASP A 809 19.64 -14.43 -57.18
CA ASP A 809 20.85 -14.13 -57.95
C ASP A 809 20.92 -14.88 -59.29
N LYS A 810 20.17 -15.98 -59.42
CA LYS A 810 20.16 -16.80 -60.64
C LYS A 810 18.97 -16.51 -61.57
N GLN A 811 18.04 -15.65 -61.19
CA GLN A 811 16.96 -15.19 -62.06
C GLN A 811 17.40 -13.93 -62.80
N ILE A 812 17.91 -14.14 -64.02
CA ILE A 812 18.14 -13.19 -65.13
C ILE A 812 17.95 -11.71 -64.78
N SER A 813 19.07 -10.97 -64.82
CA SER A 813 19.18 -9.51 -64.72
C SER A 813 18.28 -8.79 -65.75
N PRO A 814 17.93 -7.50 -65.54
CA PRO A 814 17.16 -6.73 -66.51
C PRO A 814 17.90 -6.65 -67.86
N ASP A 815 17.21 -6.99 -68.97
CA ASP A 815 17.70 -7.05 -70.36
C ASP A 815 18.13 -5.69 -70.98
N ALA A 816 18.60 -4.71 -70.18
CA ALA A 816 18.82 -3.35 -70.68
C ALA A 816 20.03 -2.63 -70.09
N VAL A 817 21.18 -3.31 -70.00
CA VAL A 817 22.47 -2.60 -69.89
C VAL A 817 23.33 -3.00 -71.10
N GLY A 818 23.38 -2.14 -72.12
CA GLY A 818 24.45 -2.15 -73.11
C GLY A 818 24.20 -2.75 -74.49
N VAL A 819 22.97 -2.95 -74.96
CA VAL A 819 22.72 -3.32 -76.38
C VAL A 819 21.96 -2.20 -77.10
N ASN A 820 22.64 -1.60 -78.08
CA ASN A 820 22.12 -0.57 -78.97
C ASN A 820 20.97 -1.15 -79.83
N GLN A 821 19.77 -0.55 -79.75
CA GLN A 821 18.70 -0.79 -80.73
C GLN A 821 18.57 0.45 -81.61
N GLU A 822 19.28 0.45 -82.72
CA GLU A 822 18.91 1.17 -83.95
C GLU A 822 17.84 0.41 -84.73
#